data_AF-A0A0N0N441-F1
#
_entry.id   AF-A0A0N0N441-F1
#
_cell.length_a   1.000
_cell.length_b   1.000
_cell.length_c   1.000
_cell.angle_alpha   90.00
_cell.angle_beta   90.00
_cell.angle_gamma   90.00
#
_symmetry.space_group_name_H-M   'P 1'
#
loop_
_entity.id
_entity.type
_entity.pdbx_description
1 polymer ?
#
loop_
_entity_poly.entity_id
_entity_poly.type
_entity_poly.pdbx_seq_one_letter_code
_entity_poly.pdbx_strand_id
1 'polypeptide(L)'
;GPPAAPPPRVRKAPAAGAHSAVDSPAVRDAGLAAVAEVRDGAPVHYMTSYWTRHDPALRSPDGRSALVAAKFDADEEGVRDAVARLLPAVTGHRSAVTVSAAGPAVVLHAVEDQAHQDLLWAELVTAPLVLLLLVLVFRGLLPALLPVLVGAVSVTATTAVLGLLVTVTPVTVFALNITTALGFGLAVDYSLFMVTRFRTELGSGADVPSALRTTLATAGRTVFFSALAVSLCLAALLVFPVMFLRSFAYGGIAVALLSAGCALVVLPAALALLGTRLAAPAARDRGSRTRALGRILGRAWDRTARAVTRAPLLIALGMTAVLLALAAPFPQVAFGFLDDRALPAATDVRGTADDIREDFPALAATTLPVVLPGVGDSARDRAATARYAAALSAVPGVRRVDSAAGTFAHGTQQGPARPEFTAPGGTWLRATTDTDPYAPASLRTLEAVRALPAPVEPLVGGPTALLHDTRDAIAGRLPAAAVLLALSMLLLLFAFTGSILVPAKALLLTTLSMTATLGAMVFVFQQGHLRDLVGQFTPTGTTDLTMPILVFCIAFGLSMDYEVFLLSAIREEYLATGDNTAAVAAGVRRTGPLISCAAALIVVVFLGQMASSLVPLKMLGTGMVLTIALDVTVIRLLLAPALMHLAGPANWWSPAPLARWHARYGLKEA
;
A
#
# COMPACT_ATOMS: atom_id res chain seq x y z
N GLY A 1 5.27 -31.01 -4.59
CA GLY A 1 5.07 -31.57 -5.94
C GLY A 1 5.48 -30.52 -6.94
N PRO A 2 6.13 -30.87 -8.06
CA PRO A 2 6.51 -29.88 -9.06
C PRO A 2 5.24 -29.18 -9.57
N PRO A 3 5.28 -27.85 -9.79
CA PRO A 3 4.10 -27.12 -10.22
C PRO A 3 3.70 -27.58 -11.63
N ALA A 4 2.41 -27.90 -11.79
CA ALA A 4 1.83 -28.16 -13.09
C ALA A 4 2.02 -26.91 -13.96
N ALA A 5 2.68 -27.09 -15.10
CA ALA A 5 2.75 -26.06 -16.13
C ALA A 5 1.32 -25.63 -16.51
N PRO A 6 1.05 -24.34 -16.72
CA PRO A 6 -0.22 -23.92 -17.28
C PRO A 6 -0.43 -24.66 -18.62
N PRO A 7 -1.68 -25.05 -18.95
CA PRO A 7 -1.93 -25.79 -20.18
C PRO A 7 -1.37 -24.98 -21.35
N PRO A 8 -0.64 -25.61 -22.28
CA PRO A 8 -0.19 -24.92 -23.48
C PRO A 8 -1.44 -24.38 -24.19
N ARG A 9 -1.52 -23.06 -24.36
CA ARG A 9 -2.48 -22.47 -25.29
C ARG A 9 -2.03 -22.88 -26.69
N VAL A 10 -2.48 -24.06 -27.13
CA VAL A 10 -2.30 -24.54 -28.49
C VAL A 10 -3.11 -23.60 -29.38
N ARG A 11 -2.47 -22.53 -29.87
CA ARG A 11 -2.93 -21.86 -31.09
C ARG A 11 -2.72 -22.89 -32.21
N LYS A 12 -3.78 -23.63 -32.52
CA LYS A 12 -3.87 -24.47 -33.69
C LYS A 12 -3.55 -23.57 -34.89
N ALA A 13 -2.39 -23.73 -35.51
CA ALA A 13 -2.11 -23.08 -36.79
C ALA A 13 -3.22 -23.52 -37.76
N PRO A 14 -4.09 -22.61 -38.24
CA PRO A 14 -5.02 -22.98 -39.30
C PRO A 14 -4.20 -23.11 -40.59
N ALA A 15 -4.66 -24.02 -41.44
CA ALA A 15 -4.10 -24.28 -42.75
C ALA A 15 -3.81 -22.98 -43.54
N ALA A 16 -2.75 -23.01 -44.34
CA ALA A 16 -2.42 -21.97 -45.29
C ALA A 16 -3.63 -21.65 -46.19
N GLY A 17 -4.22 -20.46 -46.02
CA GLY A 17 -5.30 -19.98 -46.89
C GLY A 17 -6.24 -18.97 -46.22
N ALA A 18 -6.03 -17.69 -46.55
CA ALA A 18 -6.94 -16.53 -46.44
C ALA A 18 -7.25 -15.90 -45.05
N HIS A 19 -7.05 -14.56 -45.00
CA HIS A 19 -7.38 -13.55 -43.97
C HIS A 19 -6.40 -13.43 -42.77
N SER A 20 -5.64 -12.37 -42.51
CA SER A 20 -5.36 -11.06 -43.15
C SER A 20 -3.91 -10.68 -42.78
N ALA A 21 -3.00 -10.63 -43.75
CA ALA A 21 -1.64 -10.16 -43.48
C ALA A 21 -1.66 -8.65 -43.14
N VAL A 22 -0.75 -8.18 -42.29
CA VAL A 22 -0.60 -6.75 -41.93
C VAL A 22 -0.42 -5.83 -43.14
N ASP A 23 0.01 -6.39 -44.27
CA ASP A 23 0.22 -5.69 -45.55
C ASP A 23 -1.02 -5.67 -46.45
N SER A 24 -2.11 -6.37 -46.08
CA SER A 24 -3.34 -6.35 -46.87
C SER A 24 -3.94 -4.92 -46.91
N PRO A 25 -4.49 -4.47 -48.05
CA PRO A 25 -4.97 -3.09 -48.20
C PRO A 25 -5.97 -2.69 -47.11
N ALA A 26 -6.93 -3.56 -46.78
CA ALA A 26 -7.90 -3.31 -45.73
C ALA A 26 -7.28 -3.13 -44.33
N VAL A 27 -6.26 -3.92 -43.99
CA VAL A 27 -5.55 -3.80 -42.70
C VAL A 27 -4.67 -2.56 -42.67
N ARG A 28 -3.98 -2.26 -43.78
CA ARG A 28 -3.15 -1.06 -43.92
C ARG A 28 -3.99 0.21 -43.79
N ASP A 29 -5.12 0.29 -44.49
CA ASP A 29 -5.99 1.47 -44.47
C ASP A 29 -6.60 1.67 -43.08
N ALA A 30 -7.05 0.60 -42.43
CA ALA A 30 -7.54 0.66 -41.06
C ALA A 30 -6.45 1.06 -40.05
N GLY A 31 -5.22 0.53 -40.22
CA GLY A 31 -4.06 0.89 -39.40
C GLY A 31 -3.67 2.36 -39.56
N LEU A 32 -3.64 2.89 -40.78
CA LEU A 32 -3.36 4.31 -41.06
C LEU A 32 -4.48 5.23 -40.53
N ALA A 33 -5.74 4.80 -40.60
CA ALA A 33 -6.85 5.53 -40.00
C ALA A 33 -6.71 5.64 -38.47
N ALA A 34 -6.33 4.54 -37.79
CA ALA A 34 -6.07 4.56 -36.35
C ALA A 34 -4.88 5.48 -36.00
N VAL A 35 -3.82 5.49 -36.81
CA VAL A 35 -2.67 6.41 -36.65
C VAL A 35 -3.11 7.86 -36.79
N ALA A 36 -3.97 8.19 -37.77
CA ALA A 36 -4.49 9.54 -37.94
C ALA A 36 -5.34 9.98 -36.75
N GLU A 37 -6.23 9.11 -36.25
CA GLU A 37 -7.09 9.40 -35.11
C GLU A 37 -6.32 9.68 -33.81
N VAL A 38 -5.26 8.91 -33.54
CA VAL A 38 -4.36 9.17 -32.40
C VAL A 38 -3.65 10.52 -32.55
N ARG A 39 -3.23 10.87 -33.77
CA ARG A 39 -2.56 12.15 -34.06
C ARG A 39 -3.50 13.34 -33.90
N ASP A 40 -4.73 13.20 -34.34
CA ASP A 40 -5.70 14.29 -34.37
C ASP A 40 -6.35 14.51 -33.00
N GLY A 41 -6.44 13.48 -32.16
CA GLY A 41 -7.09 13.58 -30.85
C GLY A 41 -6.19 14.03 -29.69
N ALA A 42 -4.87 14.08 -29.86
CA ALA A 42 -3.97 14.66 -28.85
C ALA A 42 -2.64 15.16 -29.46
N PRO A 43 -1.95 16.12 -28.81
CA PRO A 43 -0.57 16.49 -29.18
C PRO A 43 0.37 15.28 -29.02
N VAL A 44 0.97 14.83 -30.11
CA VAL A 44 1.93 13.71 -30.10
C VAL A 44 3.33 14.22 -30.43
N HIS A 45 4.27 14.04 -29.51
CA HIS A 45 5.68 14.40 -29.68
C HIS A 45 6.37 13.51 -30.71
N TYR A 46 6.09 12.21 -30.64
CA TYR A 46 6.64 11.23 -31.56
C TYR A 46 5.64 10.12 -31.83
N MET A 47 5.41 9.78 -33.09
CA MET A 47 4.60 8.63 -33.47
C MET A 47 5.28 7.86 -34.60
N THR A 48 5.36 6.55 -34.46
CA THR A 48 5.84 5.66 -35.50
C THR A 48 4.92 4.46 -35.63
N SER A 49 4.72 3.99 -36.85
CA SER A 49 3.93 2.80 -37.15
C SER A 49 4.65 1.92 -38.16
N TYR A 50 4.35 0.62 -38.11
CA TYR A 50 4.82 -0.31 -39.14
C TYR A 50 4.50 0.20 -40.56
N TRP A 51 3.30 0.72 -40.81
CA TRP A 51 2.88 1.17 -42.15
C TRP A 51 3.53 2.48 -42.62
N THR A 52 4.15 3.26 -41.73
CA THR A 52 4.85 4.51 -42.10
C THR A 52 6.35 4.31 -42.24
N ARG A 53 6.97 3.54 -41.35
CA ARG A 53 8.44 3.32 -41.34
C ARG A 53 8.86 2.02 -42.02
N HIS A 54 7.94 1.07 -42.20
CA HIS A 54 8.21 -0.31 -42.63
C HIS A 54 9.30 -0.99 -41.80
N ASP A 55 9.39 -0.65 -40.50
CA ASP A 55 10.35 -1.24 -39.59
C ASP A 55 9.93 -2.68 -39.25
N PRO A 56 10.72 -3.72 -39.59
CA PRO A 56 10.40 -5.10 -39.27
C PRO A 56 10.24 -5.35 -37.76
N ALA A 57 10.84 -4.51 -36.90
CA ALA A 57 10.68 -4.62 -35.45
C ALA A 57 9.26 -4.24 -34.95
N LEU A 58 8.46 -3.58 -35.79
CA LEU A 58 7.07 -3.20 -35.50
C LEU A 58 6.05 -4.19 -36.09
N ARG A 59 6.50 -5.35 -36.60
CA ARG A 59 5.66 -6.42 -37.15
C ARG A 59 5.91 -7.72 -36.39
N SER A 60 4.85 -8.45 -36.07
CA SER A 60 4.96 -9.75 -35.42
C SER A 60 5.59 -10.80 -36.36
N PRO A 61 6.28 -11.82 -35.83
CA PRO A 61 6.88 -12.89 -36.64
C PRO A 61 5.90 -13.62 -37.55
N ASP A 62 4.64 -13.76 -37.11
CA ASP A 62 3.56 -14.39 -37.89
C ASP A 62 2.93 -13.44 -38.93
N GLY A 63 3.31 -12.16 -38.93
CA GLY A 63 2.82 -11.14 -39.85
C GLY A 63 1.34 -10.80 -39.72
N ARG A 64 0.72 -11.09 -38.57
CA ARG A 64 -0.70 -10.82 -38.28
C ARG A 64 -0.92 -9.59 -37.42
N SER A 65 0.10 -9.15 -36.69
CA SER A 65 0.05 -8.01 -35.78
C SER A 65 1.10 -6.96 -36.17
N ALA A 66 0.74 -5.70 -36.01
CA ALA A 66 1.62 -4.57 -36.26
C ALA A 66 1.44 -3.52 -35.16
N LEU A 67 2.51 -2.80 -34.82
CA LEU A 67 2.51 -1.82 -33.74
C LEU A 67 2.53 -0.38 -34.24
N VAL A 68 1.85 0.45 -33.45
CA VAL A 68 1.91 1.90 -33.49
C VAL A 68 2.43 2.35 -32.12
N ALA A 69 3.57 3.01 -32.09
CA ALA A 69 4.11 3.59 -30.87
C ALA A 69 3.92 5.11 -30.91
N ALA A 70 3.27 5.65 -29.88
CA ALA A 70 3.03 7.08 -29.72
C ALA A 70 3.58 7.57 -28.38
N LYS A 71 4.22 8.73 -28.40
CA LYS A 71 4.66 9.49 -27.23
C LYS A 71 3.97 10.85 -27.29
N PHE A 72 3.11 11.14 -26.32
CA PHE A 72 2.37 12.39 -26.23
C PHE A 72 3.28 13.57 -25.84
N ASP A 73 2.96 14.76 -26.34
CA ASP A 73 3.64 16.02 -26.04
C ASP A 73 2.93 16.74 -24.89
N ALA A 74 2.96 16.12 -23.71
CA ALA A 74 2.30 16.62 -22.51
C ALA A 74 3.05 16.16 -21.26
N ASP A 75 2.78 16.83 -20.14
CA ASP A 75 3.14 16.33 -18.82
C ASP A 75 2.28 15.11 -18.43
N GLU A 76 2.59 14.49 -17.28
CA GLU A 76 1.91 13.25 -16.85
C GLU A 76 0.38 13.39 -16.77
N GLU A 77 -0.11 14.55 -16.38
CA GLU A 77 -1.55 14.85 -16.29
C GLU A 77 -2.17 14.98 -17.68
N GLY A 78 -1.56 15.75 -18.59
CA GLY A 78 -2.05 15.86 -19.96
C GLY A 78 -1.98 14.54 -20.73
N VAL A 79 -1.00 13.67 -20.45
CA VAL A 79 -0.95 12.31 -21.02
C VAL A 79 -2.11 11.45 -20.52
N ARG A 80 -2.39 11.49 -19.22
CA ARG A 80 -3.50 10.74 -18.62
C ARG A 80 -4.83 11.14 -19.24
N ASP A 81 -5.06 12.45 -19.35
CA ASP A 81 -6.24 13.03 -19.97
C ASP A 81 -6.39 12.65 -21.45
N ALA A 82 -5.27 12.66 -22.18
CA ALA A 82 -5.24 12.22 -23.58
C ALA A 82 -5.63 10.73 -23.69
N VAL A 83 -5.05 9.87 -22.85
CA VAL A 83 -5.37 8.43 -22.83
C VAL A 83 -6.84 8.19 -22.50
N ALA A 84 -7.39 8.84 -21.47
CA ALA A 84 -8.78 8.67 -21.07
C ALA A 84 -9.77 9.05 -22.19
N ARG A 85 -9.44 10.07 -23.00
CA ARG A 85 -10.26 10.47 -24.17
C ARG A 85 -10.04 9.58 -25.39
N LEU A 86 -8.79 9.23 -25.69
CA LEU A 86 -8.42 8.54 -26.93
C LEU A 86 -8.70 7.04 -26.88
N LEU A 87 -8.50 6.40 -25.73
CA LEU A 87 -8.57 4.94 -25.61
C LEU A 87 -9.94 4.39 -26.04
N PRO A 88 -11.09 4.95 -25.59
CA PRO A 88 -12.42 4.46 -26.02
C PRO A 88 -12.72 4.74 -27.50
N ALA A 89 -12.13 5.78 -28.08
CA ALA A 89 -12.30 6.12 -29.48
C ALA A 89 -11.50 5.15 -30.37
N VAL A 90 -10.23 4.93 -30.05
CA VAL A 90 -9.27 4.24 -30.91
C VAL A 90 -9.34 2.71 -30.78
N THR A 91 -9.64 2.18 -29.59
CA THR A 91 -9.66 0.73 -29.34
C THR A 91 -10.98 0.06 -29.75
N GLY A 92 -10.92 -1.24 -30.02
CA GLY A 92 -12.07 -2.06 -30.44
C GLY A 92 -11.92 -2.67 -31.83
N HIS A 93 -12.98 -3.36 -32.28
CA HIS A 93 -13.00 -4.01 -33.58
C HIS A 93 -13.36 -3.00 -34.69
N ARG A 94 -12.51 -2.90 -35.71
CA ARG A 94 -12.64 -1.97 -36.84
C ARG A 94 -12.47 -2.72 -38.14
N SER A 95 -13.55 -2.88 -38.90
CA SER A 95 -13.56 -3.50 -40.24
C SER A 95 -12.71 -4.77 -40.37
N ALA A 96 -11.41 -4.65 -40.64
CA ALA A 96 -10.44 -5.73 -40.84
C ALA A 96 -9.42 -5.93 -39.69
N VAL A 97 -9.41 -5.09 -38.65
CA VAL A 97 -8.44 -5.11 -37.54
C VAL A 97 -9.12 -4.99 -36.17
N THR A 98 -8.48 -5.53 -35.14
CA THR A 98 -8.84 -5.21 -33.75
C THR A 98 -7.72 -4.35 -33.19
N VAL A 99 -8.06 -3.15 -32.72
CA VAL A 99 -7.09 -2.23 -32.13
C VAL A 99 -7.18 -2.36 -30.62
N SER A 100 -6.06 -2.69 -30.00
CA SER A 100 -5.90 -2.67 -28.55
C SER A 100 -4.69 -1.83 -28.18
N ALA A 101 -4.64 -1.36 -26.93
CA ALA A 101 -3.57 -0.50 -26.47
C ALA A 101 -2.99 -1.00 -25.16
N ALA A 102 -1.70 -0.76 -25.00
CA ALA A 102 -0.93 -1.01 -23.80
C ALA A 102 0.19 0.02 -23.69
N GLY A 103 0.98 -0.10 -22.63
CA GLY A 103 2.05 0.83 -22.29
C GLY A 103 1.77 1.56 -20.98
N PRO A 104 2.77 2.26 -20.42
CA PRO A 104 2.71 2.74 -19.03
C PRO A 104 1.49 3.60 -18.72
N ALA A 105 1.13 4.54 -19.60
CA ALA A 105 -0.02 5.43 -19.38
C ALA A 105 -1.37 4.71 -19.50
N VAL A 106 -1.50 3.76 -20.44
CA VAL A 106 -2.73 2.96 -20.62
C VAL A 106 -2.91 1.99 -19.46
N VAL A 107 -1.82 1.36 -19.01
CA VAL A 107 -1.82 0.48 -17.84
C VAL A 107 -2.18 1.27 -16.58
N LEU A 108 -1.59 2.45 -16.38
CA LEU A 108 -1.92 3.30 -15.24
C LEU A 108 -3.40 3.69 -15.26
N HIS A 109 -3.94 4.12 -16.40
CA HIS A 109 -5.36 4.44 -16.53
C HIS A 109 -6.27 3.24 -16.23
N ALA A 110 -5.96 2.06 -16.78
CA ALA A 110 -6.72 0.84 -16.49
C ALA A 110 -6.64 0.41 -15.01
N VAL A 111 -5.50 0.63 -14.37
CA VAL A 111 -5.32 0.39 -12.93
C VAL A 111 -6.17 1.37 -12.11
N GLU A 112 -6.25 2.64 -12.50
CA GLU A 112 -7.09 3.64 -11.84
C GLU A 112 -8.58 3.29 -11.97
N ASP A 113 -9.03 2.96 -13.18
CA ASP A 113 -10.40 2.53 -13.45
C ASP A 113 -10.78 1.27 -12.64
N GLN A 114 -9.90 0.27 -12.62
CA GLN A 114 -10.11 -0.94 -11.83
C GLN A 114 -10.14 -0.64 -10.33
N ALA A 115 -9.30 0.28 -9.84
CA ALA A 115 -9.28 0.67 -8.43
C ALA A 115 -10.60 1.35 -8.02
N HIS A 116 -11.21 2.15 -8.91
CA HIS A 116 -12.53 2.74 -8.69
C HIS A 116 -13.64 1.68 -8.60
N GLN A 117 -13.63 0.69 -9.50
CA GLN A 117 -14.60 -0.39 -9.46
C GLN A 117 -14.45 -1.26 -8.20
N ASP A 118 -13.21 -1.60 -7.85
CA ASP A 118 -12.90 -2.39 -6.67
C ASP A 118 -13.27 -1.67 -5.36
N LEU A 119 -13.14 -0.34 -5.30
CA LEU A 119 -13.61 0.48 -4.16
C LEU A 119 -15.11 0.28 -3.93
N LEU A 120 -15.93 0.45 -4.98
CA LEU A 120 -17.38 0.33 -4.89
C LEU A 120 -17.80 -1.08 -4.45
N TRP A 121 -17.16 -2.11 -5.01
CA TRP A 121 -17.40 -3.49 -4.63
C TRP A 121 -17.00 -3.78 -3.18
N ALA A 122 -15.83 -3.31 -2.76
CA ALA A 122 -15.35 -3.49 -1.40
C ALA A 122 -16.30 -2.85 -0.38
N GLU A 123 -16.77 -1.61 -0.62
CA GLU A 123 -17.72 -0.93 0.28
C GLU A 123 -19.08 -1.63 0.33
N LEU A 124 -19.62 -2.05 -0.82
CA LEU A 124 -20.92 -2.72 -0.91
C LEU A 124 -20.96 -4.05 -0.15
N VAL A 125 -19.84 -4.79 -0.12
CA VAL A 125 -19.73 -6.08 0.58
C VAL A 125 -19.36 -5.88 2.05
N THR A 126 -18.43 -4.98 2.34
CA THR A 126 -17.87 -4.78 3.67
C THR A 126 -18.87 -4.11 4.61
N ALA A 127 -19.57 -3.05 4.17
CA ALA A 127 -20.44 -2.28 5.06
C ALA A 127 -21.60 -3.12 5.66
N PRO A 128 -22.31 -3.99 4.90
CA PRO A 128 -23.30 -4.89 5.46
C PRO A 128 -22.70 -5.92 6.43
N LEU A 129 -21.50 -6.42 6.15
CA LEU A 129 -20.83 -7.40 7.01
C LEU A 129 -20.37 -6.76 8.33
N VAL A 130 -19.86 -5.53 8.28
CA VAL A 130 -19.55 -4.72 9.46
C VAL A 130 -20.82 -4.43 10.26
N LEU A 131 -21.92 -4.01 9.61
CA LEU A 131 -23.20 -3.79 10.29
C LEU A 131 -23.70 -5.07 10.97
N LEU A 132 -23.62 -6.22 10.29
CA LEU A 132 -23.99 -7.51 10.86
C LEU A 132 -23.15 -7.82 12.11
N LEU A 133 -21.83 -7.62 12.04
CA LEU A 133 -20.94 -7.83 13.18
C LEU A 133 -21.26 -6.88 14.33
N LEU A 134 -21.54 -5.60 14.05
CA LEU A 134 -21.95 -4.62 15.07
C LEU A 134 -23.30 -4.98 15.70
N VAL A 135 -24.26 -5.49 14.93
CA VAL A 135 -25.55 -5.98 15.46
C VAL A 135 -25.31 -7.16 16.41
N LEU A 136 -24.38 -8.06 16.08
CA LEU A 136 -24.01 -9.17 16.97
C LEU A 136 -23.32 -8.68 18.25
N VAL A 137 -22.45 -7.68 18.15
CA VAL A 137 -21.71 -7.10 19.28
C VAL A 137 -22.64 -6.33 20.23
N PHE A 138 -23.44 -5.40 19.70
CA PHE A 138 -24.33 -4.55 20.50
C PHE A 138 -25.67 -5.18 20.84
N ARG A 139 -26.04 -6.27 20.16
CA ARG A 139 -27.32 -6.98 20.31
C ARG A 139 -28.53 -6.08 20.06
N GLY A 140 -28.40 -5.16 19.12
CA GLY A 140 -29.46 -4.23 18.75
C GLY A 140 -29.10 -3.47 17.49
N LEU A 141 -30.09 -3.27 16.62
CA LEU A 141 -29.88 -2.54 15.37
C LEU A 141 -29.57 -1.07 15.61
N LEU A 142 -30.28 -0.44 16.55
CA LEU A 142 -30.10 0.97 16.89
C LEU A 142 -28.67 1.33 17.34
N PRO A 143 -28.06 0.66 18.35
CA PRO A 143 -26.67 0.93 18.74
C PRO A 143 -25.65 0.53 17.66
N ALA A 144 -25.97 -0.45 16.80
CA ALA A 144 -25.10 -0.85 15.70
C ALA A 144 -25.10 0.15 14.53
N LEU A 145 -26.21 0.86 14.31
CA LEU A 145 -26.31 1.88 13.26
C LEU A 145 -25.47 3.12 13.56
N LEU A 146 -25.21 3.41 14.84
CA LEU A 146 -24.43 4.58 15.26
C LEU A 146 -22.99 4.58 14.71
N PRO A 147 -22.16 3.54 14.94
CA PRO A 147 -20.84 3.45 14.32
C PRO A 147 -20.86 3.54 12.79
N VAL A 148 -21.84 2.91 12.13
CA VAL A 148 -21.95 2.94 10.67
C VAL A 148 -22.26 4.35 10.17
N LEU A 149 -23.17 5.07 10.84
CA LEU A 149 -23.51 6.44 10.48
C LEU A 149 -22.35 7.39 10.73
N VAL A 150 -21.63 7.25 11.85
CA VAL A 150 -20.41 8.02 12.12
C VAL A 150 -19.33 7.71 11.09
N GLY A 151 -19.18 6.44 10.69
CA GLY A 151 -18.30 6.01 9.61
C GLY A 151 -18.66 6.67 8.28
N ALA A 152 -19.93 6.66 7.89
CA ALA A 152 -20.41 7.29 6.65
C ALA A 152 -20.16 8.81 6.65
N VAL A 153 -20.42 9.49 7.77
CA VAL A 153 -20.14 10.92 7.92
C VAL A 153 -18.63 11.19 7.84
N SER A 154 -17.81 10.36 8.50
CA SER A 154 -16.35 10.47 8.47
C SER A 154 -15.79 10.28 7.06
N VAL A 155 -16.25 9.28 6.31
CA VAL A 155 -15.84 9.02 4.93
C VAL A 155 -16.24 10.19 4.04
N THR A 156 -17.49 10.65 4.14
CA THR A 156 -17.99 11.80 3.37
C THR A 156 -17.16 13.08 3.64
N ALA A 157 -16.89 13.37 4.93
CA ALA A 157 -16.07 14.51 5.32
C ALA A 157 -14.64 14.39 4.81
N THR A 158 -14.06 13.18 4.88
CA THR A 158 -12.72 12.91 4.35
C THR A 158 -12.68 13.12 2.85
N THR A 159 -13.60 12.53 2.11
CA THR A 159 -13.66 12.66 0.64
C THR A 159 -13.82 14.13 0.23
N ALA A 160 -14.61 14.91 0.96
CA ALA A 160 -14.74 16.35 0.73
C ALA A 160 -13.41 17.10 0.97
N VAL A 161 -12.70 16.80 2.07
CA VAL A 161 -11.39 17.42 2.37
C VAL A 161 -10.32 16.99 1.37
N LEU A 162 -10.30 15.72 0.96
CA LEU A 162 -9.41 15.23 -0.08
C LEU A 162 -9.71 15.85 -1.44
N GLY A 163 -10.98 16.03 -1.79
CA GLY A 163 -11.40 16.73 -3.01
C GLY A 163 -10.92 18.18 -3.04
N LEU A 164 -10.96 18.88 -1.89
CA LEU A 164 -10.36 20.20 -1.77
C LEU A 164 -8.83 20.14 -1.89
N LEU A 165 -8.19 19.14 -1.30
CA LEU A 165 -6.74 18.98 -1.33
C LEU A 165 -6.21 18.73 -2.76
N VAL A 166 -6.95 18.00 -3.59
CA VAL A 166 -6.61 17.77 -5.01
C VAL A 166 -6.44 19.07 -5.79
N THR A 167 -7.12 20.16 -5.38
CA THR A 167 -6.98 21.46 -6.05
C THR A 167 -5.62 22.15 -5.84
N VAL A 168 -4.86 21.73 -4.82
CA VAL A 168 -3.58 22.35 -4.45
C VAL A 168 -2.39 21.39 -4.50
N THR A 169 -2.64 20.08 -4.39
CA THR A 169 -1.62 19.05 -4.54
C THR A 169 -2.25 17.82 -5.18
N PRO A 170 -1.56 17.15 -6.10
CA PRO A 170 -2.14 15.96 -6.71
C PRO A 170 -2.17 14.79 -5.70
N VAL A 171 -3.26 14.01 -5.73
CA VAL A 171 -3.54 12.90 -4.81
C VAL A 171 -3.88 11.66 -5.63
N THR A 172 -3.23 10.53 -5.32
CA THR A 172 -3.49 9.27 -6.04
C THR A 172 -4.85 8.66 -5.71
N VAL A 173 -5.47 7.95 -6.66
CA VAL A 173 -6.72 7.20 -6.42
C VAL A 173 -6.54 6.13 -5.34
N PHE A 174 -5.36 5.53 -5.25
CA PHE A 174 -5.03 4.56 -4.20
C PHE A 174 -5.12 5.17 -2.81
N ALA A 175 -4.64 6.40 -2.65
CA ALA A 175 -4.77 7.11 -1.39
C ALA A 175 -6.25 7.30 -1.05
N LEU A 176 -7.12 7.68 -2.00
CA LEU A 176 -8.56 7.80 -1.77
C LEU A 176 -9.18 6.47 -1.31
N ASN A 177 -8.97 5.37 -2.03
CA ASN A 177 -9.55 4.05 -1.71
C ASN A 177 -9.16 3.57 -0.30
N ILE A 178 -7.87 3.69 0.02
CA ILE A 178 -7.36 3.21 1.31
C ILE A 178 -7.76 4.14 2.45
N THR A 179 -7.89 5.45 2.19
CA THR A 179 -8.32 6.41 3.21
C THR A 179 -9.80 6.30 3.51
N THR A 180 -10.66 5.98 2.54
CA THR A 180 -12.07 5.67 2.83
C THR A 180 -12.20 4.39 3.65
N ALA A 181 -11.48 3.32 3.26
CA ALA A 181 -11.47 2.06 4.01
C ALA A 181 -10.93 2.24 5.44
N LEU A 182 -9.77 2.89 5.59
CA LEU A 182 -9.16 3.19 6.88
C LEU A 182 -10.09 4.09 7.72
N GLY A 183 -10.69 5.11 7.13
CA GLY A 183 -11.56 6.05 7.83
C GLY A 183 -12.87 5.44 8.29
N PHE A 184 -13.47 4.58 7.48
CA PHE A 184 -14.61 3.78 7.91
C PHE A 184 -14.24 2.87 9.08
N GLY A 185 -13.10 2.16 8.98
CA GLY A 185 -12.59 1.29 10.04
C GLY A 185 -12.34 2.03 11.36
N LEU A 186 -11.58 3.13 11.32
CA LEU A 186 -11.25 3.95 12.49
C LEU A 186 -12.50 4.58 13.12
N ALA A 187 -13.40 5.15 12.32
CA ALA A 187 -14.62 5.76 12.83
C ALA A 187 -15.55 4.73 13.50
N VAL A 188 -15.66 3.53 12.93
CA VAL A 188 -16.41 2.43 13.52
C VAL A 188 -15.77 1.98 14.84
N ASP A 189 -14.44 1.87 14.87
CA ASP A 189 -13.71 1.43 16.07
C ASP A 189 -13.83 2.44 17.22
N TYR A 190 -13.58 3.72 16.94
CA TYR A 190 -13.76 4.79 17.93
C TYR A 190 -15.20 4.84 18.45
N SER A 191 -16.17 4.65 17.56
CA SER A 191 -17.58 4.60 17.94
C SER A 191 -17.90 3.37 18.79
N LEU A 192 -17.29 2.21 18.50
CA LEU A 192 -17.47 0.99 19.25
C LEU A 192 -17.11 1.17 20.72
N PHE A 193 -15.94 1.74 21.01
CA PHE A 193 -15.51 2.02 22.39
C PHE A 193 -16.41 3.03 23.10
N MET A 194 -16.75 4.13 22.42
CA MET A 194 -17.61 5.18 22.97
C MET A 194 -19.02 4.67 23.30
N VAL A 195 -19.68 3.99 22.36
CA VAL A 195 -21.01 3.43 22.55
C VAL A 195 -21.00 2.36 23.65
N THR A 196 -19.97 1.51 23.68
CA THR A 196 -19.85 0.45 24.70
C THR A 196 -19.70 1.05 26.10
N ARG A 197 -18.87 2.10 26.25
CA ARG A 197 -18.70 2.77 27.54
C ARG A 197 -19.99 3.45 27.98
N PHE A 198 -20.63 4.21 27.09
CA PHE A 198 -21.91 4.87 27.39
C PHE A 198 -23.00 3.89 27.84
N ARG A 199 -23.12 2.74 27.15
CA ARG A 199 -24.06 1.68 27.53
C ARG A 199 -23.75 1.06 28.88
N THR A 200 -22.47 0.95 29.23
CA THR A 200 -22.04 0.44 30.52
C THR A 200 -22.45 1.39 31.65
N GLU A 201 -22.24 2.69 31.47
CA GLU A 201 -22.65 3.73 32.43
C GLU A 201 -24.18 3.78 32.63
N LEU A 202 -24.95 3.69 31.55
CA LEU A 202 -26.41 3.57 31.63
C LEU A 202 -26.83 2.28 32.35
N GLY A 203 -26.13 1.18 32.10
CA GLY A 203 -26.37 -0.12 32.76
C GLY A 203 -26.05 -0.12 34.26
N SER A 204 -25.14 0.74 34.71
CA SER A 204 -24.85 0.98 36.14
C SER A 204 -25.80 1.98 36.80
N GLY A 205 -26.78 2.52 36.06
CA GLY A 205 -27.80 3.43 36.59
C GLY A 205 -27.45 4.91 36.52
N ALA A 206 -26.43 5.31 35.77
CA ALA A 206 -26.12 6.73 35.55
C ALA A 206 -27.19 7.40 34.67
N ASP A 207 -27.46 8.68 34.92
CA ASP A 207 -28.25 9.53 34.02
C ASP A 207 -27.48 9.84 32.73
N VAL A 208 -28.20 10.19 31.65
CA VAL A 208 -27.60 10.42 30.33
C VAL A 208 -26.48 11.48 30.35
N PRO A 209 -26.65 12.67 30.98
CA PRO A 209 -25.57 13.65 31.13
C PRO A 209 -24.32 13.10 31.83
N SER A 210 -24.48 12.40 32.95
CA SER A 210 -23.34 11.82 33.67
C SER A 210 -22.67 10.71 32.87
N ALA A 211 -23.45 9.83 32.24
CA ALA A 211 -22.94 8.78 31.38
C ALA A 211 -22.11 9.34 30.21
N LEU A 212 -22.56 10.44 29.58
CA LEU A 212 -21.82 11.13 28.53
C LEU A 212 -20.51 11.74 29.05
N ARG A 213 -20.54 12.41 30.21
CA ARG A 213 -19.35 13.03 30.81
C ARG A 213 -18.28 11.97 31.10
N THR A 214 -18.64 10.87 31.74
CA THR A 214 -17.72 9.77 32.02
C THR A 214 -17.19 9.14 30.73
N THR A 215 -18.06 8.95 29.72
CA THR A 215 -17.66 8.38 28.42
C THR A 215 -16.63 9.27 27.72
N LEU A 216 -16.84 10.59 27.69
CA LEU A 216 -15.89 11.53 27.08
C LEU A 216 -14.58 11.64 27.87
N ALA A 217 -14.64 11.67 29.20
CA ALA A 217 -13.46 11.76 30.06
C ALA A 217 -12.54 10.53 29.95
N THR A 218 -13.11 9.36 29.65
CA THR A 218 -12.38 8.09 29.56
C THR A 218 -12.14 7.63 28.12
N ALA A 219 -13.18 7.11 27.46
CA ALA A 219 -13.12 6.59 26.10
C ALA A 219 -12.83 7.70 25.09
N GLY A 220 -13.46 8.88 25.21
CA GLY A 220 -13.24 9.99 24.29
C GLY A 220 -11.81 10.52 24.32
N ARG A 221 -11.25 10.67 25.52
CA ARG A 221 -9.83 10.98 25.71
C ARG A 221 -8.93 9.93 25.05
N THR A 222 -9.23 8.65 25.22
CA THR A 222 -8.46 7.56 24.59
C THR A 222 -8.50 7.65 23.07
N VAL A 223 -9.69 7.86 22.48
CA VAL A 223 -9.89 8.06 21.04
C VAL A 223 -9.06 9.24 20.49
N PHE A 224 -8.99 10.35 21.22
CA PHE A 224 -8.17 11.49 20.81
C PHE A 224 -6.68 11.14 20.74
N PHE A 225 -6.14 10.42 21.73
CA PHE A 225 -4.73 10.01 21.74
C PHE A 225 -4.42 8.97 20.67
N SER A 226 -5.33 8.03 20.42
CA SER A 226 -5.24 7.07 19.32
C SER A 226 -5.16 7.79 17.96
N ALA A 227 -6.10 8.68 17.68
CA ALA A 227 -6.09 9.44 16.43
C ALA A 227 -4.84 10.30 16.24
N LEU A 228 -4.29 10.86 17.32
CA LEU A 228 -3.03 11.57 17.30
C LEU A 228 -1.85 10.61 17.02
N ALA A 229 -1.86 9.41 17.58
CA ALA A 229 -0.85 8.38 17.32
C ALA A 229 -0.81 7.99 15.84
N VAL A 230 -1.98 7.66 15.26
CA VAL A 230 -2.11 7.33 13.84
C VAL A 230 -1.64 8.49 12.97
N SER A 231 -2.09 9.71 13.27
CA SER A 231 -1.72 10.92 12.52
C SER A 231 -0.21 11.16 12.53
N LEU A 232 0.44 11.03 13.69
CA LEU A 232 1.90 11.20 13.81
C LEU A 232 2.66 10.09 13.08
N CYS A 233 2.16 8.86 13.10
CA CYS A 233 2.76 7.76 12.35
C CYS A 233 2.69 8.01 10.83
N LEU A 234 1.53 8.44 10.34
CA LEU A 234 1.32 8.75 8.92
C LEU A 234 2.07 10.02 8.50
N ALA A 235 2.30 10.97 9.40
CA ALA A 235 3.15 12.13 9.15
C ALA A 235 4.61 11.75 8.85
N ALA A 236 5.10 10.61 9.33
CA ALA A 236 6.43 10.12 8.96
C ALA A 236 6.58 9.86 7.45
N LEU A 237 5.47 9.57 6.74
CA LEU A 237 5.47 9.40 5.30
C LEU A 237 5.79 10.70 4.54
N LEU A 238 5.58 11.88 5.14
CA LEU A 238 5.88 13.18 4.54
C LEU A 238 7.39 13.43 4.35
N VAL A 239 8.23 12.67 5.06
CA VAL A 239 9.69 12.77 4.97
C VAL A 239 10.21 12.23 3.63
N PHE A 240 9.46 11.32 3.01
CA PHE A 240 9.85 10.71 1.74
C PHE A 240 9.48 11.61 0.55
N PRO A 241 10.37 11.78 -0.44
CA PRO A 241 10.15 12.63 -1.61
C PRO A 241 9.35 11.91 -2.70
N VAL A 242 8.43 11.01 -2.33
CA VAL A 242 7.65 10.21 -3.27
C VAL A 242 6.18 10.62 -3.17
N MET A 243 5.63 11.14 -4.26
CA MET A 243 4.25 11.65 -4.31
C MET A 243 3.24 10.60 -3.80
N PHE A 244 3.42 9.34 -4.22
CA PHE A 244 2.60 8.21 -3.77
C PHE A 244 2.50 8.16 -2.23
N LEU A 245 3.62 8.11 -1.52
CA LEU A 245 3.66 8.08 -0.05
C LEU A 245 3.09 9.36 0.59
N ARG A 246 3.34 10.53 -0.01
CA ARG A 246 2.82 11.81 0.48
C ARG A 246 1.29 11.91 0.37
N SER A 247 0.70 11.39 -0.71
CA SER A 247 -0.75 11.31 -0.86
C SER A 247 -1.40 10.51 0.28
N PHE A 248 -0.79 9.41 0.70
CA PHE A 248 -1.25 8.64 1.87
C PHE A 248 -1.08 9.38 3.19
N ALA A 249 0.02 10.12 3.33
CA ALA A 249 0.23 10.93 4.51
C ALA A 249 -0.89 11.96 4.67
N TYR A 250 -1.19 12.73 3.62
CA TYR A 250 -2.23 13.76 3.68
C TYR A 250 -3.61 13.16 3.93
N GLY A 251 -3.99 12.16 3.13
CA GLY A 251 -5.31 11.55 3.25
C GLY A 251 -5.48 10.80 4.56
N GLY A 252 -4.47 10.05 5.01
CA GLY A 252 -4.55 9.28 6.23
C GLY A 252 -4.53 10.14 7.50
N ILE A 253 -3.79 11.26 7.53
CA ILE A 253 -3.87 12.25 8.62
C ILE A 253 -5.26 12.89 8.65
N ALA A 254 -5.75 13.35 7.48
CA ALA A 254 -7.08 13.96 7.38
C ALA A 254 -8.17 12.99 7.87
N VAL A 255 -8.14 11.74 7.40
CA VAL A 255 -9.02 10.67 7.89
C VAL A 255 -8.96 10.52 9.40
N ALA A 256 -7.76 10.29 9.96
CA ALA A 256 -7.65 9.94 11.37
C ALA A 256 -8.22 11.06 12.27
N LEU A 257 -7.92 12.31 11.93
CA LEU A 257 -8.42 13.48 12.64
C LEU A 257 -9.92 13.70 12.45
N LEU A 258 -10.44 13.53 11.23
CA LEU A 258 -11.87 13.68 10.94
C LEU A 258 -12.68 12.55 11.57
N SER A 259 -12.22 11.30 11.53
CA SER A 259 -12.85 10.17 12.21
C SER A 259 -12.94 10.40 13.72
N ALA A 260 -11.86 10.91 14.33
CA ALA A 260 -11.88 11.30 15.74
C ALA A 260 -12.83 12.47 16.00
N GLY A 261 -12.81 13.50 15.15
CA GLY A 261 -13.73 14.63 15.23
C GLY A 261 -15.20 14.19 15.18
N CYS A 262 -15.55 13.31 14.24
CA CYS A 262 -16.90 12.73 14.15
C CYS A 262 -17.24 11.89 15.39
N ALA A 263 -16.32 11.06 15.88
CA ALA A 263 -16.53 10.26 17.09
C ALA A 263 -16.62 11.09 18.39
N LEU A 264 -16.04 12.29 18.42
CA LEU A 264 -16.04 13.18 19.59
C LEU A 264 -17.11 14.28 19.54
N VAL A 265 -17.70 14.55 18.37
CA VAL A 265 -18.72 15.59 18.19
C VAL A 265 -20.06 15.02 17.76
N VAL A 266 -20.09 14.27 16.66
CA VAL A 266 -21.35 13.74 16.08
C VAL A 266 -21.89 12.61 16.94
N LEU A 267 -21.02 11.70 17.38
CA LEU A 267 -21.47 10.54 18.17
C LEU A 267 -22.04 10.95 19.54
N PRO A 268 -21.40 11.81 20.36
CA PRO A 268 -21.99 12.22 21.64
C PRO A 268 -23.33 12.94 21.50
N ALA A 269 -23.52 13.71 20.43
CA ALA A 269 -24.82 14.31 20.12
C ALA A 269 -25.88 13.23 19.83
N ALA A 270 -25.54 12.22 19.04
CA ALA A 270 -26.44 11.09 18.78
C ALA A 270 -26.74 10.26 20.05
N LEU A 271 -25.73 10.03 20.90
CA LEU A 271 -25.89 9.36 22.19
C LEU A 271 -26.81 10.16 23.14
N ALA A 272 -26.68 11.49 23.17
CA ALA A 272 -27.53 12.37 23.96
C ALA A 272 -28.99 12.32 23.50
N LEU A 273 -29.24 12.34 22.19
CA LEU A 273 -30.59 12.29 21.61
C LEU A 273 -31.28 10.94 21.82
N LEU A 274 -30.54 9.84 21.68
CA LEU A 274 -31.10 8.49 21.85
C LEU A 274 -31.22 8.09 23.32
N GLY A 275 -30.31 8.58 24.18
CA GLY A 275 -30.34 8.42 25.62
C GLY A 275 -30.55 6.97 26.06
N THR A 276 -31.59 6.76 26.87
CA THR A 276 -31.93 5.46 27.45
C THR A 276 -32.41 4.41 26.44
N ARG A 277 -32.76 4.80 25.20
CA ARG A 277 -33.07 3.83 24.12
C ARG A 277 -31.87 2.95 23.77
N LEU A 278 -30.66 3.41 24.11
CA LEU A 278 -29.43 2.68 23.93
C LEU A 278 -29.08 1.79 25.12
N ALA A 279 -29.85 1.81 26.22
CA ALA A 279 -29.56 0.98 27.38
C ALA A 279 -29.45 -0.50 26.97
N ALA A 280 -28.47 -1.21 27.54
CA ALA A 280 -28.36 -2.63 27.31
C ALA A 280 -29.59 -3.35 27.90
N PRO A 281 -30.14 -4.38 27.23
CA PRO A 281 -31.19 -5.20 27.82
C PRO A 281 -30.74 -5.72 29.18
N ALA A 282 -31.61 -5.64 30.19
CA ALA A 282 -31.29 -6.07 31.55
C ALA A 282 -30.66 -7.47 31.54
N ALA A 283 -29.64 -7.67 32.39
CA ALA A 283 -28.89 -8.92 32.56
C ALA A 283 -29.72 -10.20 32.76
N ARG A 284 -31.03 -10.04 32.99
CA ARG A 284 -32.03 -11.09 33.20
C ARG A 284 -32.46 -11.78 31.90
N ASP A 285 -32.34 -11.11 30.74
CA ASP A 285 -32.82 -11.62 29.43
C ASP A 285 -31.73 -12.32 28.58
N ARG A 286 -30.78 -12.95 29.26
CA ARG A 286 -29.64 -13.60 28.62
C ARG A 286 -30.06 -14.97 28.05
N GLY A 287 -30.35 -15.10 26.76
CA GLY A 287 -30.54 -16.41 26.12
C GLY A 287 -29.42 -17.43 26.45
N SER A 288 -29.76 -18.71 26.65
CA SER A 288 -28.84 -19.72 27.23
C SER A 288 -27.61 -20.03 26.37
N ARG A 289 -27.74 -19.97 25.03
CA ARG A 289 -26.66 -20.24 24.06
C ARG A 289 -25.56 -19.16 24.04
N THR A 290 -25.91 -17.88 24.11
CA THR A 290 -24.93 -16.79 24.07
C THR A 290 -24.25 -16.58 25.43
N ARG A 291 -24.94 -16.89 26.53
CA ARG A 291 -24.33 -17.05 27.87
C ARG A 291 -23.26 -18.13 27.90
N ALA A 292 -23.40 -19.18 27.08
CA ALA A 292 -22.37 -20.20 26.96
C ALA A 292 -21.15 -19.64 26.20
N LEU A 293 -21.33 -18.99 25.05
CA LEU A 293 -20.22 -18.37 24.29
C LEU A 293 -19.48 -17.30 25.10
N GLY A 294 -20.16 -16.38 25.77
CA GLY A 294 -19.52 -15.36 26.62
C GLY A 294 -18.78 -15.96 27.82
N ARG A 295 -19.29 -17.05 28.42
CA ARG A 295 -18.58 -17.80 29.48
C ARG A 295 -17.40 -18.61 28.94
N ILE A 296 -17.51 -19.17 27.74
CA ILE A 296 -16.42 -19.91 27.07
C ILE A 296 -15.28 -18.96 26.71
N LEU A 297 -15.60 -17.82 26.09
CA LEU A 297 -14.64 -16.76 25.79
C LEU A 297 -14.01 -16.21 27.08
N GLY A 298 -14.80 -15.85 28.09
CA GLY A 298 -14.27 -15.40 29.39
C GLY A 298 -13.33 -16.41 30.05
N ARG A 299 -13.68 -17.70 30.03
CA ARG A 299 -12.79 -18.78 30.52
C ARG A 299 -11.55 -18.96 29.66
N ALA A 300 -11.64 -18.75 28.35
CA ALA A 300 -10.49 -18.79 27.45
C ALA A 300 -9.53 -17.63 27.78
N TRP A 301 -10.03 -16.40 27.93
CA TRP A 301 -9.23 -15.24 28.36
C TRP A 301 -8.60 -15.46 29.75
N ASP A 302 -9.35 -15.99 30.71
CA ASP A 302 -8.80 -16.35 32.03
C ASP A 302 -7.70 -17.42 31.93
N ARG A 303 -7.86 -18.41 31.04
CA ARG A 303 -6.83 -19.44 30.79
C ARG A 303 -5.60 -18.83 30.14
N THR A 304 -5.76 -17.96 29.15
CA THR A 304 -4.65 -17.31 28.48
C THR A 304 -3.89 -16.39 29.42
N ALA A 305 -4.58 -15.56 30.21
CA ALA A 305 -3.95 -14.72 31.24
C ALA A 305 -3.17 -15.56 32.28
N ARG A 306 -3.72 -16.72 32.70
CA ARG A 306 -3.02 -17.66 33.60
C ARG A 306 -1.84 -18.36 32.93
N ALA A 307 -1.95 -18.71 31.65
CA ALA A 307 -0.86 -19.35 30.90
C ALA A 307 0.33 -18.37 30.76
N VAL A 308 0.04 -17.12 30.39
CA VAL A 308 1.05 -16.05 30.26
C VAL A 308 1.76 -15.76 31.57
N THR A 309 1.03 -15.73 32.69
CA THR A 309 1.63 -15.49 34.02
C THR A 309 2.39 -16.72 34.55
N ARG A 310 2.02 -17.95 34.19
CA ARG A 310 2.73 -19.16 34.64
C ARG A 310 4.04 -19.44 33.90
N ALA A 311 4.13 -19.09 32.62
CA ALA A 311 5.28 -19.39 31.79
C ALA A 311 5.67 -18.21 30.88
N PRO A 312 5.90 -17.01 31.45
CA PRO A 312 6.08 -15.79 30.66
C PRO A 312 7.30 -15.86 29.74
N LEU A 313 8.40 -16.46 30.19
CA LEU A 313 9.63 -16.58 29.41
C LEU A 313 9.46 -17.54 28.21
N LEU A 314 8.81 -18.69 28.41
CA LEU A 314 8.58 -19.66 27.34
C LEU A 314 7.64 -19.10 26.27
N ILE A 315 6.59 -18.39 26.69
CA ILE A 315 5.66 -17.74 25.76
C ILE A 315 6.37 -16.62 25.01
N ALA A 316 7.16 -15.79 25.70
CA ALA A 316 7.91 -14.72 25.06
C ALA A 316 8.87 -15.28 23.99
N LEU A 317 9.70 -16.25 24.35
CA LEU A 317 10.65 -16.89 23.42
C LEU A 317 9.93 -17.59 22.26
N GLY A 318 8.86 -18.34 22.54
CA GLY A 318 8.09 -19.07 21.53
C GLY A 318 7.42 -18.14 20.52
N MET A 319 6.75 -17.07 20.99
CA MET A 319 6.10 -16.11 20.11
C MET A 319 7.12 -15.28 19.33
N THR A 320 8.23 -14.87 19.95
CA THR A 320 9.34 -14.22 19.23
C THR A 320 9.93 -15.14 18.15
N ALA A 321 10.10 -16.44 18.43
CA ALA A 321 10.57 -17.40 17.43
C ALA A 321 9.59 -17.54 16.24
N VAL A 322 8.28 -17.57 16.50
CA VAL A 322 7.25 -17.57 15.45
C VAL A 322 7.34 -16.30 14.60
N LEU A 323 7.46 -15.13 15.22
CA LEU A 323 7.59 -13.86 14.49
C LEU A 323 8.88 -13.80 13.66
N LEU A 324 10.00 -14.28 14.20
CA LEU A 324 11.27 -14.36 13.46
C LEU A 324 11.22 -15.36 12.30
N ALA A 325 10.50 -16.47 12.46
CA ALA A 325 10.28 -17.43 11.37
C ALA A 325 9.45 -16.81 10.24
N LEU A 326 8.42 -16.02 10.56
CA LEU A 326 7.64 -15.27 9.57
C LEU A 326 8.45 -14.12 8.93
N ALA A 327 9.38 -13.52 9.67
CA ALA A 327 10.28 -12.47 9.17
C ALA A 327 11.40 -13.02 8.27
N ALA A 328 11.73 -14.32 8.35
CA ALA A 328 12.85 -14.94 7.65
C ALA A 328 12.90 -14.74 6.12
N PRO A 329 11.77 -14.62 5.38
CA PRO A 329 11.81 -14.34 3.95
C PRO A 329 12.14 -12.88 3.61
N PHE A 330 11.99 -11.93 4.55
CA PHE A 330 12.15 -10.50 4.28
C PHE A 330 13.51 -10.10 3.68
N PRO A 331 14.67 -10.66 4.10
CA PRO A 331 15.97 -10.37 3.48
C PRO A 331 16.06 -10.73 1.99
N GLN A 332 15.14 -11.56 1.48
CA GLN A 332 15.10 -11.96 0.07
C GLN A 332 14.25 -11.01 -0.79
N VAL A 333 13.80 -9.89 -0.23
CA VAL A 333 12.97 -8.92 -0.96
C VAL A 333 13.71 -8.40 -2.19
N ALA A 334 13.06 -8.50 -3.34
CA ALA A 334 13.50 -7.91 -4.59
C ALA A 334 12.51 -6.81 -4.94
N PHE A 335 12.98 -5.57 -5.07
CA PHE A 335 12.10 -4.44 -5.34
C PHE A 335 11.91 -4.24 -6.85
N GLY A 336 10.70 -3.85 -7.24
CA GLY A 336 10.37 -3.41 -8.59
C GLY A 336 9.28 -2.35 -8.55
N PHE A 337 8.80 -1.96 -9.72
CA PHE A 337 7.61 -1.13 -9.85
C PHE A 337 6.43 -1.95 -10.36
N LEU A 338 5.24 -1.40 -10.14
CA LEU A 338 4.02 -1.90 -10.74
C LEU A 338 4.11 -1.91 -12.27
N ASP A 339 3.71 -3.03 -12.87
CA ASP A 339 3.52 -3.16 -14.31
C ASP A 339 2.12 -3.71 -14.61
N ASP A 340 1.87 -4.06 -15.87
CA ASP A 340 0.59 -4.58 -16.31
C ASP A 340 0.18 -5.89 -15.59
N ARG A 341 1.10 -6.62 -14.93
CA ARG A 341 0.80 -7.83 -14.11
C ARG A 341 -0.02 -7.51 -12.86
N ALA A 342 -0.13 -6.24 -12.51
CA ALA A 342 -1.01 -5.76 -11.46
C ALA A 342 -2.49 -5.92 -11.77
N LEU A 343 -2.83 -5.93 -13.06
CA LEU A 343 -4.18 -6.06 -13.56
C LEU A 343 -4.62 -7.53 -13.60
N PRO A 344 -5.93 -7.80 -13.51
CA PRO A 344 -6.47 -9.12 -13.76
C PRO A 344 -6.08 -9.65 -15.14
N ALA A 345 -5.83 -10.95 -15.25
CA ALA A 345 -5.50 -11.60 -16.52
C ALA A 345 -6.60 -11.51 -17.59
N ALA A 346 -7.83 -11.14 -17.18
CA ALA A 346 -8.98 -10.98 -18.06
C ALA A 346 -9.05 -9.58 -18.72
N THR A 347 -8.23 -8.62 -18.30
CA THR A 347 -8.28 -7.25 -18.83
C THR A 347 -7.59 -7.16 -20.20
N ASP A 348 -8.21 -6.50 -21.18
CA ASP A 348 -7.66 -6.37 -22.54
C ASP A 348 -6.28 -5.69 -22.59
N VAL A 349 -6.06 -4.69 -21.73
CA VAL A 349 -4.76 -4.00 -21.59
C VAL A 349 -3.67 -4.97 -21.16
N ARG A 350 -3.99 -5.88 -20.23
CA ARG A 350 -3.09 -6.91 -19.75
C ARG A 350 -2.77 -7.92 -20.85
N GLY A 351 -3.78 -8.39 -21.57
CA GLY A 351 -3.61 -9.29 -22.71
C GLY A 351 -2.76 -8.67 -23.82
N THR A 352 -2.99 -7.40 -24.14
CA THR A 352 -2.22 -6.66 -25.15
C THR A 352 -0.76 -6.49 -24.73
N ALA A 353 -0.48 -6.24 -23.45
CA ALA A 353 0.88 -6.17 -22.95
C ALA A 353 1.59 -7.53 -22.96
N ASP A 354 0.87 -8.63 -22.69
CA ASP A 354 1.37 -9.99 -22.87
C ASP A 354 1.71 -10.25 -24.36
N ASP A 355 0.81 -9.90 -25.28
CA ASP A 355 1.03 -10.05 -26.73
C ASP A 355 2.24 -9.21 -27.20
N ILE A 356 2.41 -7.97 -26.74
CA ILE A 356 3.59 -7.15 -27.05
C ILE A 356 4.88 -7.81 -26.56
N ARG A 357 4.88 -8.36 -25.35
CA ARG A 357 6.07 -9.01 -24.76
C ARG A 357 6.45 -10.29 -25.51
N GLU A 358 5.47 -11.07 -25.98
CA GLU A 358 5.69 -12.34 -26.68
C GLU A 358 6.02 -12.13 -28.17
N ASP A 359 5.24 -11.30 -28.86
CA ASP A 359 5.33 -11.16 -30.32
C ASP A 359 6.34 -10.09 -30.77
N PHE A 360 6.77 -9.18 -29.89
CA PHE A 360 7.67 -8.07 -30.24
C PHE A 360 8.90 -7.97 -29.32
N PRO A 361 9.79 -8.98 -29.33
CA PRO A 361 10.93 -9.05 -28.41
C PRO A 361 11.93 -7.88 -28.55
N ALA A 362 12.00 -7.25 -29.73
CA ALA A 362 12.85 -6.09 -29.94
C ALA A 362 12.40 -4.85 -29.15
N LEU A 363 11.10 -4.73 -28.86
CA LEU A 363 10.51 -3.67 -28.05
C LEU A 363 10.42 -4.05 -26.56
N ALA A 364 10.36 -5.35 -26.26
CA ALA A 364 10.40 -5.87 -24.90
C ALA A 364 11.79 -5.77 -24.25
N ALA A 365 12.84 -5.51 -25.03
CA ALA A 365 14.20 -5.37 -24.51
C ALA A 365 14.33 -4.14 -23.59
N THR A 366 15.00 -4.33 -22.46
CA THR A 366 15.27 -3.24 -21.51
C THR A 366 16.19 -2.20 -22.16
N THR A 367 15.87 -0.92 -21.99
CA THR A 367 16.70 0.17 -22.49
C THR A 367 17.08 1.15 -21.39
N LEU A 368 18.32 1.61 -21.44
CA LEU A 368 18.88 2.69 -20.64
C LEU A 368 19.03 3.91 -21.58
N PRO A 369 18.06 4.83 -21.59
CA PRO A 369 18.24 6.11 -22.26
C PRO A 369 19.34 6.91 -21.54
N VAL A 370 20.30 7.42 -22.31
CA VAL A 370 21.38 8.28 -21.81
C VAL A 370 21.31 9.60 -22.53
N VAL A 371 21.02 10.68 -21.82
CA VAL A 371 20.93 12.03 -22.37
C VAL A 371 22.23 12.77 -22.09
N LEU A 372 22.75 13.46 -23.10
CA LEU A 372 23.91 14.33 -23.06
C LEU A 372 23.43 15.78 -23.30
N PRO A 373 23.11 16.53 -22.21
CA PRO A 373 22.59 17.89 -22.32
C PRO A 373 23.60 18.83 -23.01
N GLY A 374 23.11 19.69 -23.90
CA GLY A 374 23.94 20.70 -24.58
C GLY A 374 24.92 20.16 -25.64
N VAL A 375 24.98 18.83 -25.84
CA VAL A 375 25.74 18.24 -26.96
C VAL A 375 24.90 18.33 -28.23
N GLY A 376 25.34 19.19 -29.15
CA GLY A 376 24.64 19.43 -30.42
C GLY A 376 25.14 18.55 -31.56
N ASP A 377 25.00 19.06 -32.78
CA ASP A 377 25.41 18.37 -34.02
C ASP A 377 26.67 18.99 -34.65
N SER A 378 27.56 19.59 -33.85
CA SER A 378 28.86 20.01 -34.39
C SER A 378 29.74 18.80 -34.74
N ALA A 379 30.72 18.96 -35.62
CA ALA A 379 31.64 17.86 -35.96
C ALA A 379 32.38 17.32 -34.72
N ARG A 380 32.71 18.21 -33.77
CA ARG A 380 33.30 17.87 -32.48
C ARG A 380 32.35 17.06 -31.61
N ASP A 381 31.09 17.47 -31.54
CA ASP A 381 30.05 16.80 -30.75
C ASP A 381 29.72 15.43 -31.31
N ARG A 382 29.57 15.30 -32.64
CA ARG A 382 29.40 14.00 -33.30
C ARG A 382 30.54 13.04 -32.99
N ALA A 383 31.79 13.51 -33.04
CA ALA A 383 32.96 12.69 -32.71
C ALA A 383 33.01 12.33 -31.20
N ALA A 384 32.57 13.22 -30.31
CA ALA A 384 32.45 12.94 -28.89
C ALA A 384 31.35 11.90 -28.61
N THR A 385 30.17 12.07 -29.21
CA THR A 385 29.05 11.12 -29.15
C THR A 385 29.45 9.76 -29.70
N ALA A 386 30.16 9.69 -30.82
CA ALA A 386 30.63 8.42 -31.40
C ALA A 386 31.58 7.67 -30.45
N ARG A 387 32.58 8.38 -29.88
CA ARG A 387 33.51 7.79 -28.90
C ARG A 387 32.79 7.31 -27.65
N TYR A 388 31.85 8.10 -27.15
CA TYR A 388 31.07 7.73 -25.98
C TYR A 388 30.13 6.54 -26.27
N ALA A 389 29.46 6.52 -27.43
CA ALA A 389 28.60 5.42 -27.85
C ALA A 389 29.38 4.10 -28.00
N ALA A 390 30.58 4.16 -28.58
CA ALA A 390 31.49 3.02 -28.66
C ALA A 390 31.85 2.51 -27.27
N ALA A 391 32.32 3.39 -26.37
CA ALA A 391 32.68 3.03 -25.01
C ALA A 391 31.48 2.46 -24.22
N LEU A 392 30.29 3.06 -24.37
CA LEU A 392 29.05 2.61 -23.75
C LEU A 392 28.64 1.21 -24.24
N SER A 393 28.85 0.92 -25.52
CA SER A 393 28.57 -0.42 -26.10
C SER A 393 29.55 -1.50 -25.68
N ALA A 394 30.67 -1.13 -25.04
CA ALA A 394 31.65 -2.06 -24.48
C ALA A 394 31.39 -2.34 -22.98
N VAL A 395 30.45 -1.63 -22.34
CA VAL A 395 30.09 -1.87 -20.94
C VAL A 395 29.45 -3.26 -20.79
N PRO A 396 29.90 -4.10 -19.84
CA PRO A 396 29.28 -5.39 -19.59
C PRO A 396 27.78 -5.28 -19.34
N GLY A 397 26.98 -6.07 -20.06
CA GLY A 397 25.51 -6.05 -19.99
C GLY A 397 24.82 -5.14 -21.01
N VAL A 398 25.56 -4.25 -21.68
CA VAL A 398 25.03 -3.48 -22.83
C VAL A 398 25.28 -4.27 -24.11
N ARG A 399 24.20 -4.63 -24.82
CA ARG A 399 24.28 -5.35 -26.09
C ARG A 399 24.47 -4.42 -27.28
N ARG A 400 23.76 -3.30 -27.28
CA ARG A 400 23.70 -2.37 -28.41
C ARG A 400 23.50 -0.94 -27.91
N VAL A 401 24.11 0.02 -28.58
CA VAL A 401 23.87 1.45 -28.37
C VAL A 401 23.45 2.08 -29.69
N ASP A 402 22.24 2.64 -29.73
CA ASP A 402 21.76 3.44 -30.85
C ASP A 402 21.98 4.93 -30.54
N SER A 403 22.55 5.69 -31.48
CA SER A 403 22.90 7.10 -31.29
C SER A 403 22.86 7.90 -32.59
N ALA A 404 23.03 9.23 -32.47
CA ALA A 404 23.15 10.13 -33.61
C ALA A 404 24.36 9.83 -34.50
N ALA A 405 25.42 9.25 -33.95
CA ALA A 405 26.64 8.93 -34.67
C ALA A 405 26.62 7.53 -35.32
N GLY A 406 25.71 6.64 -34.93
CA GLY A 406 25.68 5.27 -35.39
C GLY A 406 25.01 4.31 -34.41
N THR A 407 24.84 3.07 -34.87
CA THR A 407 24.57 1.92 -33.99
C THR A 407 25.90 1.26 -33.64
N PHE A 408 26.18 1.07 -32.36
CA PHE A 408 27.41 0.49 -31.83
C PHE A 408 27.12 -0.79 -31.05
N ALA A 409 28.01 -1.77 -31.17
CA ALA A 409 28.02 -2.98 -30.34
C ALA A 409 29.46 -3.44 -30.12
N HIS A 410 29.75 -3.91 -28.91
CA HIS A 410 31.08 -4.41 -28.52
C HIS A 410 32.23 -3.44 -28.83
N GLY A 411 32.00 -2.13 -28.64
CA GLY A 411 33.02 -1.09 -28.88
C GLY A 411 33.17 -0.65 -30.34
N THR A 412 32.39 -1.21 -31.27
CA THR A 412 32.55 -0.96 -32.71
C THR A 412 31.25 -0.46 -33.34
N GLN A 413 31.35 0.38 -34.37
CA GLN A 413 30.19 0.82 -35.14
C GLN A 413 29.74 -0.31 -36.08
N GLN A 414 28.47 -0.70 -35.98
CA GLN A 414 27.87 -1.78 -36.77
C GLN A 414 26.69 -1.32 -37.63
N GLY A 415 26.21 -0.09 -37.43
CA GLY A 415 25.09 0.45 -38.20
C GLY A 415 25.16 1.95 -38.45
N PRO A 416 24.26 2.45 -39.31
CA PRO A 416 24.27 3.83 -39.77
C PRO A 416 23.93 4.83 -38.65
N ALA A 417 24.38 6.07 -38.84
CA ALA A 417 23.98 7.22 -38.03
C ALA A 417 22.47 7.47 -38.08
N ARG A 418 21.89 7.89 -36.96
CA ARG A 418 20.45 8.14 -36.83
C ARG A 418 20.19 9.55 -36.28
N PRO A 419 19.97 10.55 -37.15
CA PRO A 419 19.82 11.95 -36.74
C PRO A 419 18.72 12.21 -35.70
N GLU A 420 17.70 11.34 -35.62
CA GLU A 420 16.59 11.36 -34.65
C GLU A 420 17.03 11.36 -33.17
N PHE A 421 18.30 11.05 -32.89
CA PHE A 421 18.88 11.07 -31.55
C PHE A 421 19.43 12.44 -31.12
N THR A 422 19.33 13.47 -31.97
CA THR A 422 19.74 14.85 -31.63
C THR A 422 18.53 15.77 -31.59
N ALA A 423 18.44 16.58 -30.54
CA ALA A 423 17.41 17.59 -30.35
C ALA A 423 18.06 18.95 -29.98
N PRO A 424 17.35 20.09 -30.08
CA PRO A 424 17.90 21.40 -29.75
C PRO A 424 18.50 21.51 -28.33
N GLY A 425 17.99 20.73 -27.37
CA GLY A 425 18.47 20.69 -25.98
C GLY A 425 19.63 19.73 -25.70
N GLY A 426 20.01 18.88 -26.66
CA GLY A 426 21.09 17.90 -26.49
C GLY A 426 20.93 16.63 -27.34
N THR A 427 21.87 15.71 -27.17
CA THR A 427 21.89 14.41 -27.85
C THR A 427 21.50 13.33 -26.86
N TRP A 428 20.75 12.32 -27.28
CA TRP A 428 20.48 11.14 -26.46
C TRP A 428 20.96 9.86 -27.14
N LEU A 429 21.17 8.82 -26.35
CA LEU A 429 21.59 7.49 -26.78
C LEU A 429 20.65 6.47 -26.15
N ARG A 430 20.43 5.35 -26.84
CA ARG A 430 19.67 4.22 -26.33
C ARG A 430 20.59 3.03 -26.17
N ALA A 431 20.96 2.70 -24.94
CA ALA A 431 21.67 1.47 -24.63
C ALA A 431 20.65 0.35 -24.37
N THR A 432 20.67 -0.71 -25.16
CA THR A 432 19.81 -1.89 -24.99
C THR A 432 20.54 -2.96 -24.18
N THR A 433 19.87 -3.50 -23.17
CA THR A 433 20.37 -4.56 -22.28
C THR A 433 19.45 -5.77 -22.35
N ASP A 434 20.01 -6.98 -22.16
CA ASP A 434 19.23 -8.23 -22.19
C ASP A 434 18.84 -8.71 -20.77
N THR A 435 19.15 -7.92 -19.75
CA THR A 435 18.82 -8.21 -18.35
C THR A 435 17.48 -7.60 -17.96
N ASP A 436 16.76 -8.32 -17.09
CA ASP A 436 15.56 -7.80 -16.43
C ASP A 436 15.91 -6.47 -15.71
N PRO A 437 15.11 -5.40 -15.88
CA PRO A 437 15.47 -4.07 -15.40
C PRO A 437 15.64 -3.99 -13.88
N TYR A 438 15.04 -4.92 -13.13
CA TYR A 438 15.03 -4.96 -11.67
C TYR A 438 16.01 -6.01 -11.10
N ALA A 439 16.71 -6.76 -11.96
CA ALA A 439 17.72 -7.72 -11.53
C ALA A 439 18.97 -7.01 -10.98
N PRO A 440 19.68 -7.63 -10.00
CA PRO A 440 20.94 -7.09 -9.48
C PRO A 440 22.02 -6.87 -10.54
N ALA A 441 22.00 -7.63 -11.64
CA ALA A 441 22.92 -7.45 -12.76
C ALA A 441 22.71 -6.09 -13.47
N SER A 442 21.45 -5.65 -13.62
CA SER A 442 21.11 -4.38 -14.26
C SER A 442 21.62 -3.17 -13.46
N LEU A 443 21.64 -3.26 -12.13
CA LEU A 443 22.23 -2.22 -11.28
C LEU A 443 23.73 -2.07 -11.51
N ARG A 444 24.48 -3.17 -11.60
CA ARG A 444 25.91 -3.12 -11.93
C ARG A 444 26.17 -2.51 -13.30
N THR A 445 25.33 -2.84 -14.29
CA THR A 445 25.39 -2.22 -15.62
C THR A 445 25.12 -0.72 -15.53
N LEU A 446 24.09 -0.29 -14.82
CA LEU A 446 23.76 1.12 -14.61
C LEU A 446 24.90 1.89 -13.95
N GLU A 447 25.48 1.36 -12.86
CA GLU A 447 26.62 1.95 -12.17
C GLU A 447 27.83 2.09 -13.12
N ALA A 448 28.12 1.06 -13.91
CA ALA A 448 29.21 1.10 -14.90
C ALA A 448 28.94 2.13 -16.01
N VAL A 449 27.69 2.27 -16.45
CA VAL A 449 27.28 3.31 -17.42
C VAL A 449 27.46 4.71 -16.82
N ARG A 450 27.04 4.93 -15.56
CA ARG A 450 27.17 6.23 -14.88
C ARG A 450 28.63 6.60 -14.57
N ALA A 451 29.48 5.61 -14.32
CA ALA A 451 30.91 5.83 -14.06
C ALA A 451 31.73 6.09 -15.33
N LEU A 452 31.16 5.87 -16.52
CA LEU A 452 31.86 6.02 -17.79
C LEU A 452 32.16 7.51 -18.07
N PRO A 453 33.40 7.89 -18.43
CA PRO A 453 33.72 9.26 -18.80
C PRO A 453 32.90 9.72 -20.02
N ALA A 454 32.00 10.67 -19.78
CA ALA A 454 31.12 11.26 -20.78
C ALA A 454 31.61 12.67 -21.18
N PRO A 455 31.25 13.16 -22.38
CA PRO A 455 31.64 14.51 -22.82
C PRO A 455 31.01 15.63 -21.97
N VAL A 456 29.86 15.37 -21.37
CA VAL A 456 29.13 16.19 -20.41
C VAL A 456 28.52 15.26 -19.35
N GLU A 457 28.05 15.79 -18.23
CA GLU A 457 27.36 14.99 -17.22
C GLU A 457 26.13 14.28 -17.83
N PRO A 458 26.12 12.94 -17.92
CA PRO A 458 25.07 12.21 -18.61
C PRO A 458 23.88 11.99 -17.68
N LEU A 459 22.66 12.23 -18.17
CA LEU A 459 21.44 11.86 -17.47
C LEU A 459 21.01 10.46 -17.92
N VAL A 460 21.19 9.47 -17.06
CA VAL A 460 20.84 8.07 -17.34
C VAL A 460 19.46 7.78 -16.76
N GLY A 461 18.51 7.42 -17.63
CA GLY A 461 17.14 7.07 -17.26
C GLY A 461 16.82 5.59 -17.49
N GLY A 462 15.53 5.31 -17.63
CA GLY A 462 15.01 3.95 -17.78
C GLY A 462 14.58 3.32 -16.45
N PRO A 463 13.91 2.15 -16.50
CA PRO A 463 13.31 1.53 -15.32
C PRO A 463 14.34 1.17 -14.24
N THR A 464 15.54 0.72 -14.63
CA THR A 464 16.64 0.42 -13.70
C THR A 464 17.12 1.68 -12.96
N ALA A 465 17.33 2.77 -13.70
CA ALA A 465 17.77 4.05 -13.12
C ALA A 465 16.71 4.64 -12.20
N LEU A 466 15.46 4.63 -12.63
CA LEU A 466 14.33 5.09 -11.84
C LEU A 466 14.21 4.30 -10.52
N LEU A 467 14.35 2.98 -10.56
CA LEU A 467 14.29 2.14 -9.36
C LEU A 467 15.44 2.45 -8.40
N HIS A 468 16.66 2.54 -8.94
CA HIS A 468 17.86 2.85 -8.15
C HIS A 468 17.76 4.22 -7.48
N ASP A 469 17.42 5.26 -8.24
CA ASP A 469 17.34 6.63 -7.73
C ASP A 469 16.20 6.81 -6.73
N THR A 470 15.05 6.16 -6.97
CA THR A 470 13.94 6.16 -6.01
C THR A 470 14.31 5.41 -4.73
N ARG A 471 15.00 4.27 -4.85
CA ARG A 471 15.48 3.50 -3.70
C ARG A 471 16.47 4.33 -2.87
N ASP A 472 17.41 5.02 -3.50
CA ASP A 472 18.38 5.88 -2.81
C ASP A 472 17.70 7.07 -2.14
N ALA A 473 16.75 7.70 -2.82
CA ALA A 473 15.96 8.81 -2.26
C ALA A 473 15.15 8.38 -1.02
N ILE A 474 14.58 7.18 -1.04
CA ILE A 474 13.88 6.59 0.11
C ILE A 474 14.89 6.23 1.20
N ALA A 475 15.97 5.51 0.86
CA ALA A 475 16.97 5.03 1.82
C ALA A 475 17.65 6.17 2.58
N GLY A 476 17.96 7.28 1.90
CA GLY A 476 18.51 8.48 2.52
C GLY A 476 17.56 9.16 3.53
N ARG A 477 16.26 8.90 3.44
CA ARG A 477 15.21 9.47 4.31
C ARG A 477 14.71 8.51 5.38
N LEU A 478 14.97 7.20 5.25
CA LEU A 478 14.59 6.18 6.24
C LEU A 478 15.03 6.52 7.67
N PRO A 479 16.28 6.96 7.94
CA PRO A 479 16.69 7.30 9.31
C PRO A 479 15.87 8.45 9.90
N ALA A 480 15.62 9.49 9.11
CA ALA A 480 14.83 10.64 9.56
C ALA A 480 13.38 10.25 9.84
N ALA A 481 12.76 9.43 8.97
CA ALA A 481 11.41 8.92 9.18
C ALA A 481 11.32 8.01 10.42
N ALA A 482 12.30 7.12 10.62
CA ALA A 482 12.36 6.23 11.78
C ALA A 482 12.54 7.00 13.09
N VAL A 483 13.41 8.02 13.11
CA VAL A 483 13.61 8.90 14.28
C VAL A 483 12.34 9.69 14.58
N LEU A 484 11.71 10.28 13.57
CA LEU A 484 10.46 11.03 13.74
C LEU A 484 9.38 10.13 14.33
N LEU A 485 9.15 8.95 13.74
CA LEU A 485 8.16 7.98 14.20
C LEU A 485 8.47 7.50 15.63
N ALA A 486 9.70 7.06 15.90
CA ALA A 486 10.10 6.61 17.22
C ALA A 486 9.94 7.71 18.27
N LEU A 487 10.42 8.93 18.00
CA LEU A 487 10.33 10.05 18.92
C LEU A 487 8.88 10.45 19.18
N SER A 488 8.06 10.58 18.15
CA SER A 488 6.64 10.90 18.27
C SER A 488 5.92 9.88 19.14
N MET A 489 6.19 8.59 18.96
CA MET A 489 5.57 7.53 19.76
C MET A 489 6.09 7.48 21.19
N LEU A 490 7.41 7.60 21.38
CA LEU A 490 8.01 7.66 22.71
C LEU A 490 7.42 8.82 23.51
N LEU A 491 7.30 10.01 22.91
CA LEU A 491 6.71 11.19 23.56
C LEU A 491 5.23 11.00 23.88
N LEU A 492 4.45 10.46 22.94
CA LEU A 492 3.02 10.25 23.11
C LEU A 492 2.73 9.23 24.23
N LEU A 493 3.38 8.06 24.20
CA LEU A 493 3.18 7.04 25.21
C LEU A 493 3.83 7.41 26.54
N PHE A 494 4.92 8.20 26.55
CA PHE A 494 5.47 8.75 27.78
C PHE A 494 4.50 9.75 28.42
N ALA A 495 3.88 10.65 27.63
CA ALA A 495 2.87 11.56 28.13
C ALA A 495 1.68 10.81 28.75
N PHE A 496 1.30 9.68 28.16
CA PHE A 496 0.21 8.83 28.64
C PHE A 496 0.59 8.00 29.89
N THR A 497 1.73 7.32 29.87
CA THR A 497 2.09 6.32 30.89
C THR A 497 2.99 6.87 31.99
N GLY A 498 3.78 7.91 31.73
CA GLY A 498 4.86 8.39 32.60
C GLY A 498 6.09 7.45 32.65
N SER A 499 6.11 6.42 31.82
CA SER A 499 7.19 5.41 31.74
C SER A 499 7.95 5.53 30.43
N ILE A 500 9.25 5.22 30.47
CA ILE A 500 10.08 5.12 29.25
C ILE A 500 10.13 3.66 28.75
N LEU A 501 10.08 2.70 29.66
CA LEU A 501 10.24 1.29 29.32
C LEU A 501 9.03 0.75 28.53
N VAL A 502 7.83 1.18 28.89
CA VAL A 502 6.59 0.78 28.19
C VAL A 502 6.58 1.25 26.73
N PRO A 503 6.80 2.54 26.42
CA PRO A 503 6.93 3.01 25.04
C PRO A 503 8.02 2.28 24.25
N ALA A 504 9.18 2.03 24.85
CA ALA A 504 10.28 1.33 24.18
C ALA A 504 9.91 -0.13 23.83
N LYS A 505 9.25 -0.84 24.75
CA LYS A 505 8.74 -2.20 24.48
C LYS A 505 7.69 -2.19 23.39
N ALA A 506 6.73 -1.26 23.44
CA ALA A 506 5.70 -1.13 22.42
C ALA A 506 6.34 -0.95 21.03
N LEU A 507 7.29 -0.02 20.90
CA LEU A 507 8.00 0.22 19.65
C LEU A 507 8.73 -1.04 19.13
N LEU A 508 9.41 -1.78 20.01
CA LEU A 508 10.10 -3.02 19.66
C LEU A 508 9.13 -4.12 19.20
N LEU A 509 8.01 -4.30 19.92
CA LEU A 509 7.01 -5.30 19.60
C LEU A 509 6.29 -5.01 18.29
N THR A 510 5.91 -3.76 18.06
CA THR A 510 5.30 -3.33 16.81
C THR A 510 6.29 -3.51 15.66
N THR A 511 7.56 -3.13 15.82
CA THR A 511 8.60 -3.32 14.79
C THR A 511 8.80 -4.80 14.45
N LEU A 512 8.84 -5.68 15.47
CA LEU A 512 8.97 -7.12 15.26
C LEU A 512 7.77 -7.70 14.51
N SER A 513 6.55 -7.31 14.91
CA SER A 513 5.32 -7.71 14.24
C SER A 513 5.28 -7.25 12.79
N MET A 514 5.66 -5.98 12.52
CA MET A 514 5.72 -5.46 11.15
C MET A 514 6.74 -6.21 10.31
N THR A 515 7.93 -6.50 10.84
CA THR A 515 8.96 -7.25 10.11
C THR A 515 8.47 -8.67 9.78
N ALA A 516 7.71 -9.31 10.68
CA ALA A 516 7.06 -10.59 10.43
C ALA A 516 6.01 -10.50 9.31
N THR A 517 5.17 -9.47 9.31
CA THR A 517 4.20 -9.23 8.21
C THR A 517 4.93 -9.04 6.88
N LEU A 518 5.98 -8.21 6.83
CA LEU A 518 6.71 -7.95 5.59
C LEU A 518 7.37 -9.22 5.05
N GLY A 519 7.96 -10.05 5.92
CA GLY A 519 8.48 -11.36 5.52
C GLY A 519 7.40 -12.29 4.96
N ALA A 520 6.23 -12.33 5.60
CA ALA A 520 5.09 -13.09 5.09
C ALA A 520 4.56 -12.55 3.76
N MET A 521 4.57 -11.23 3.54
CA MET A 521 4.20 -10.62 2.25
C MET A 521 5.16 -11.03 1.14
N VAL A 522 6.48 -11.09 1.41
CA VAL A 522 7.47 -11.62 0.45
C VAL A 522 7.17 -13.09 0.14
N PHE A 523 6.87 -13.91 1.16
CA PHE A 523 6.52 -15.32 0.98
C PHE A 523 5.26 -15.53 0.13
N VAL A 524 4.23 -14.70 0.33
CA VAL A 524 2.98 -14.80 -0.42
C VAL A 524 3.13 -14.22 -1.83
N PHE A 525 3.46 -12.93 -1.95
CA PHE A 525 3.35 -12.22 -3.22
C PHE A 525 4.58 -12.35 -4.12
N GLN A 526 5.77 -12.26 -3.54
CA GLN A 526 7.01 -12.35 -4.32
C GLN A 526 7.31 -13.80 -4.71
N GLN A 527 7.20 -14.73 -3.77
CA GLN A 527 7.47 -16.16 -4.00
C GLN A 527 6.23 -16.91 -4.53
N GLY A 528 5.04 -16.32 -4.42
CA GLY A 528 3.82 -16.86 -5.01
C GLY A 528 3.20 -18.02 -4.26
N HIS A 529 3.39 -18.12 -2.94
CA HIS A 529 2.70 -19.11 -2.11
C HIS A 529 1.28 -18.64 -1.74
N LEU A 530 0.43 -19.56 -1.28
CA LEU A 530 -0.94 -19.27 -0.78
C LEU A 530 -1.87 -18.54 -1.77
N ARG A 531 -1.62 -18.65 -3.09
CA ARG A 531 -2.47 -18.03 -4.12
C ARG A 531 -3.93 -18.49 -4.04
N ASP A 532 -4.16 -19.75 -3.71
CA ASP A 532 -5.52 -20.29 -3.59
C ASP A 532 -6.28 -19.71 -2.38
N LEU A 533 -5.58 -19.20 -1.37
CA LEU A 533 -6.16 -18.59 -0.17
C LEU A 533 -6.38 -17.09 -0.34
N VAL A 534 -5.38 -16.40 -0.92
CA VAL A 534 -5.38 -14.93 -1.08
C VAL A 534 -6.10 -14.48 -2.36
N GLY A 535 -6.42 -15.44 -3.23
CA GLY A 535 -7.00 -15.21 -4.55
C GLY A 535 -5.91 -15.16 -5.62
N GLN A 536 -6.32 -15.35 -6.87
CA GLN A 536 -5.38 -15.42 -7.99
C GLN A 536 -4.64 -14.08 -8.19
N PHE A 537 -3.33 -14.15 -8.40
CA PHE A 537 -2.45 -13.05 -8.79
C PHE A 537 -1.23 -13.61 -9.54
N THR A 538 -0.52 -12.75 -10.25
CA THR A 538 0.68 -13.10 -11.01
C THR A 538 1.94 -12.71 -10.23
N PRO A 539 2.74 -13.68 -9.73
CA PRO A 539 4.01 -13.33 -9.10
C PRO A 539 5.00 -12.83 -10.12
N THR A 540 5.57 -11.67 -9.84
CA THR A 540 6.56 -11.02 -10.68
C THR A 540 7.99 -11.37 -10.25
N GLY A 541 8.16 -12.02 -9.10
CA GLY A 541 9.46 -12.19 -8.44
C GLY A 541 9.97 -10.91 -7.77
N THR A 542 9.19 -9.82 -7.83
CA THR A 542 9.47 -8.53 -7.20
C THR A 542 8.30 -8.07 -6.34
N THR A 543 8.59 -7.17 -5.42
CA THR A 543 7.63 -6.47 -4.56
C THR A 543 7.71 -4.98 -4.90
N ASP A 544 6.58 -4.29 -5.01
CA ASP A 544 6.59 -2.85 -5.22
C ASP A 544 7.42 -2.15 -4.13
N LEU A 545 8.29 -1.20 -4.51
CA LEU A 545 9.20 -0.52 -3.61
C LEU A 545 8.47 0.27 -2.49
N THR A 546 7.29 0.81 -2.78
CA THR A 546 6.58 1.72 -1.87
C THR A 546 5.58 1.01 -0.95
N MET A 547 5.05 -0.14 -1.38
CA MET A 547 4.02 -0.87 -0.62
C MET A 547 4.44 -1.31 0.78
N PRO A 548 5.65 -1.88 1.02
CA PRO A 548 6.10 -2.25 2.37
C PRO A 548 6.13 -1.07 3.34
N ILE A 549 6.55 0.10 2.88
CA ILE A 549 6.63 1.32 3.69
C ILE A 549 5.22 1.76 4.07
N LEU A 550 4.30 1.70 3.12
CA LEU A 550 2.91 2.05 3.34
C LEU A 550 2.23 1.11 4.35
N VAL A 551 2.35 -0.21 4.15
CA VAL A 551 1.82 -1.23 5.08
C VAL A 551 2.42 -1.02 6.47
N PHE A 552 3.74 -0.79 6.54
CA PHE A 552 4.42 -0.50 7.80
C PHE A 552 3.79 0.71 8.50
N CYS A 553 3.68 1.86 7.85
CA CYS A 553 3.17 3.08 8.51
C CYS A 553 1.68 2.98 8.90
N ILE A 554 0.82 2.42 8.05
CA ILE A 554 -0.61 2.25 8.38
C ILE A 554 -0.76 1.27 9.54
N ALA A 555 -0.11 0.11 9.45
CA ALA A 555 -0.27 -0.94 10.44
C ALA A 555 0.43 -0.62 11.76
N PHE A 556 1.54 0.11 11.72
CA PHE A 556 2.16 0.69 12.91
C PHE A 556 1.18 1.64 13.59
N GLY A 557 0.57 2.58 12.86
CA GLY A 557 -0.43 3.51 13.42
C GLY A 557 -1.59 2.79 14.11
N LEU A 558 -2.18 1.81 13.42
CA LEU A 558 -3.29 1.00 13.96
C LEU A 558 -2.88 0.11 15.15
N SER A 559 -1.66 -0.43 15.15
CA SER A 559 -1.11 -1.15 16.30
C SER A 559 -0.97 -0.22 17.51
N MET A 560 -0.54 1.02 17.32
CA MET A 560 -0.41 1.92 18.46
C MET A 560 -1.75 2.25 19.13
N ASP A 561 -2.84 2.31 18.36
CA ASP A 561 -4.17 2.59 18.92
C ASP A 561 -4.58 1.57 19.96
N TYR A 562 -4.50 0.29 19.61
CA TYR A 562 -4.85 -0.78 20.53
C TYR A 562 -3.88 -0.86 21.72
N GLU A 563 -2.63 -0.39 21.56
CA GLU A 563 -1.62 -0.41 22.62
C GLU A 563 -1.99 0.60 23.68
N VAL A 564 -2.40 1.79 23.27
CA VAL A 564 -2.94 2.81 24.17
C VAL A 564 -4.18 2.28 24.89
N PHE A 565 -5.10 1.57 24.22
CA PHE A 565 -6.27 0.99 24.88
C PHE A 565 -5.91 -0.08 25.93
N LEU A 566 -5.02 -1.00 25.60
CA LEU A 566 -4.58 -2.04 26.54
C LEU A 566 -3.83 -1.44 27.72
N LEU A 567 -2.87 -0.55 27.46
CA LEU A 567 -2.07 0.13 28.48
C LEU A 567 -2.93 1.01 29.39
N SER A 568 -3.93 1.69 28.83
CA SER A 568 -4.89 2.50 29.60
C SER A 568 -5.58 1.65 30.66
N ALA A 569 -6.14 0.51 30.27
CA ALA A 569 -6.83 -0.38 31.20
C ALA A 569 -5.91 -1.03 32.23
N ILE A 570 -4.68 -1.40 31.84
CA ILE A 570 -3.69 -1.95 32.78
C ILE A 570 -3.26 -0.87 33.77
N ARG A 571 -3.01 0.35 33.31
CA ARG A 571 -2.60 1.48 34.14
C ARG A 571 -3.67 1.87 35.14
N GLU A 572 -4.94 1.93 34.72
CA GLU A 572 -6.07 2.21 35.60
C GLU A 572 -6.13 1.23 36.78
N GLU A 573 -5.99 -0.07 36.51
CA GLU A 573 -5.98 -1.09 37.57
C GLU A 573 -4.71 -1.00 38.45
N TYR A 574 -3.56 -0.71 37.84
CA TYR A 574 -2.30 -0.56 38.58
C TYR A 574 -2.33 0.63 39.53
N LEU A 575 -2.90 1.77 39.12
CA LEU A 575 -3.06 2.93 39.98
C LEU A 575 -4.04 2.67 41.14
N ALA A 576 -5.04 1.80 40.93
CA ALA A 576 -5.99 1.43 41.97
C ALA A 576 -5.43 0.39 42.97
N THR A 577 -4.61 -0.55 42.52
CA THR A 577 -4.20 -1.73 43.32
C THR A 577 -2.72 -1.77 43.71
N GLY A 578 -1.84 -1.14 42.93
CA GLY A 578 -0.39 -1.25 43.06
C GLY A 578 0.22 -2.60 42.65
N ASP A 579 -0.59 -3.60 42.30
CA ASP A 579 -0.13 -4.93 41.89
C ASP A 579 -0.05 -5.04 40.36
N ASN A 580 1.17 -5.06 39.81
CA ASN A 580 1.41 -5.16 38.38
C ASN A 580 0.87 -6.49 37.78
N THR A 581 0.90 -7.59 38.53
CA THR A 581 0.44 -8.90 38.00
C THR A 581 -1.08 -8.93 37.91
N ALA A 582 -1.76 -8.47 38.96
CA ALA A 582 -3.22 -8.33 38.95
C ALA A 582 -3.67 -7.32 37.89
N ALA A 583 -2.97 -6.19 37.76
CA ALA A 583 -3.26 -5.16 36.77
C ALA A 583 -3.18 -5.65 35.32
N VAL A 584 -2.10 -6.37 34.97
CA VAL A 584 -1.95 -6.96 33.63
C VAL A 584 -3.06 -7.97 33.34
N ALA A 585 -3.36 -8.86 34.30
CA ALA A 585 -4.41 -9.86 34.12
C ALA A 585 -5.82 -9.22 34.00
N ALA A 586 -6.12 -8.21 34.83
CA ALA A 586 -7.39 -7.50 34.79
C ALA A 586 -7.55 -6.71 33.49
N GLY A 587 -6.51 -6.00 33.07
CA GLY A 587 -6.49 -5.25 31.81
C GLY A 587 -6.82 -6.15 30.62
N VAL A 588 -6.08 -7.25 30.44
CA VAL A 588 -6.31 -8.22 29.35
C VAL A 588 -7.73 -8.80 29.37
N ARG A 589 -8.27 -9.14 30.55
CA ARG A 589 -9.65 -9.67 30.65
C ARG A 589 -10.71 -8.66 30.28
N ARG A 590 -10.52 -7.39 30.64
CA ARG A 590 -11.51 -6.32 30.42
C ARG A 590 -11.48 -5.84 28.98
N THR A 591 -10.30 -5.72 28.38
CA THR A 591 -10.13 -5.17 27.03
C THR A 591 -10.10 -6.21 25.93
N GLY A 592 -9.67 -7.46 26.22
CA GLY A 592 -9.50 -8.52 25.23
C GLY A 592 -10.70 -8.75 24.30
N PRO A 593 -11.93 -8.93 24.83
CA PRO A 593 -13.12 -9.07 24.00
C PRO A 593 -13.42 -7.85 23.13
N LEU A 594 -13.20 -6.63 23.65
CA LEU A 594 -13.47 -5.39 22.90
C LEU A 594 -12.45 -5.19 21.78
N ILE A 595 -11.17 -5.37 22.09
CA ILE A 595 -10.08 -5.29 21.11
C ILE A 595 -10.26 -6.35 20.02
N SER A 596 -10.68 -7.56 20.37
CA SER A 596 -10.92 -8.62 19.38
C SER A 596 -12.10 -8.29 18.45
N CYS A 597 -13.17 -7.69 18.98
CA CYS A 597 -14.30 -7.24 18.17
C CYS A 597 -13.91 -6.08 17.25
N ALA A 598 -13.20 -5.09 17.77
CA ALA A 598 -12.63 -3.99 17.01
C ALA A 598 -11.74 -4.48 15.86
N ALA A 599 -10.79 -5.36 16.20
CA ALA A 599 -9.91 -5.99 15.23
C ALA A 599 -10.68 -6.77 14.17
N ALA A 600 -11.72 -7.52 14.55
CA ALA A 600 -12.55 -8.25 13.59
C ALA A 600 -13.27 -7.31 12.61
N LEU A 601 -13.75 -6.15 13.08
CA LEU A 601 -14.38 -5.13 12.22
C LEU A 601 -13.36 -4.58 11.20
N ILE A 602 -12.17 -4.20 11.65
CA ILE A 602 -11.12 -3.68 10.75
C ILE A 602 -10.60 -4.77 9.79
N VAL A 603 -10.44 -6.01 10.27
CA VAL A 603 -10.08 -7.15 9.43
C VAL A 603 -11.12 -7.35 8.33
N VAL A 604 -12.41 -7.26 8.62
CA VAL A 604 -13.47 -7.35 7.59
C VAL A 604 -13.31 -6.26 6.52
N VAL A 605 -12.94 -5.04 6.91
CA VAL A 605 -12.66 -3.96 5.95
C VAL A 605 -11.48 -4.28 5.04
N PHE A 606 -10.35 -4.72 5.61
CA PHE A 606 -9.19 -5.07 4.80
C PHE A 606 -9.34 -6.40 4.05
N LEU A 607 -10.24 -7.30 4.47
CA LEU A 607 -10.63 -8.47 3.69
C LEU A 607 -11.35 -8.06 2.40
N GLY A 608 -12.17 -7.01 2.42
CA GLY A 608 -12.73 -6.40 1.20
C GLY A 608 -11.62 -5.96 0.24
N GLN A 609 -10.56 -5.34 0.76
CA GLN A 609 -9.40 -4.94 -0.05
C GLN A 609 -8.56 -6.13 -0.52
N MET A 610 -8.41 -7.17 0.31
CA MET A 610 -7.74 -8.43 -0.06
C MET A 610 -8.46 -9.14 -1.20
N ALA A 611 -9.79 -9.03 -1.28
CA ALA A 611 -10.60 -9.56 -2.38
C ALA A 611 -10.49 -8.75 -3.68
N SER A 612 -9.77 -7.63 -3.67
CA SER A 612 -9.53 -6.79 -4.85
C SER A 612 -8.90 -7.58 -6.00
N SER A 613 -9.27 -7.19 -7.21
CA SER A 613 -8.73 -7.73 -8.45
C SER A 613 -7.32 -7.19 -8.74
N LEU A 614 -7.00 -6.00 -8.20
CA LEU A 614 -5.69 -5.37 -8.28
C LEU A 614 -4.70 -5.93 -7.26
N VAL A 615 -3.51 -6.28 -7.75
CA VAL A 615 -2.43 -6.82 -6.88
C VAL A 615 -1.99 -5.83 -5.79
N PRO A 616 -1.79 -4.52 -6.03
CA PRO A 616 -1.42 -3.56 -4.97
C PRO A 616 -2.40 -3.51 -3.80
N LEU A 617 -3.70 -3.45 -4.12
CA LEU A 617 -4.76 -3.40 -3.14
C LEU A 617 -4.87 -4.72 -2.38
N LYS A 618 -4.76 -5.84 -3.09
CA LYS A 618 -4.71 -7.18 -2.51
C LYS A 618 -3.51 -7.36 -1.55
N MET A 619 -2.33 -6.88 -1.95
CA MET A 619 -1.12 -6.88 -1.13
C MET A 619 -1.31 -6.09 0.16
N LEU A 620 -1.85 -4.88 0.05
CA LEU A 620 -2.14 -4.04 1.20
C LEU A 620 -3.18 -4.73 2.11
N GLY A 621 -4.33 -5.15 1.58
CA GLY A 621 -5.38 -5.81 2.36
C GLY A 621 -4.86 -7.04 3.11
N THR A 622 -4.09 -7.89 2.42
CA THR A 622 -3.45 -9.07 3.03
C THR A 622 -2.45 -8.68 4.12
N GLY A 623 -1.57 -7.71 3.85
CA GLY A 623 -0.59 -7.22 4.82
C GLY A 623 -1.27 -6.64 6.06
N MET A 624 -2.35 -5.89 5.89
CA MET A 624 -3.13 -5.30 6.98
C MET A 624 -3.86 -6.37 7.79
N VAL A 625 -4.54 -7.32 7.15
CA VAL A 625 -5.22 -8.45 7.83
C VAL A 625 -4.21 -9.26 8.65
N LEU A 626 -3.07 -9.62 8.06
CA LEU A 626 -2.04 -10.37 8.76
C LEU A 626 -1.47 -9.58 9.94
N THR A 627 -1.21 -8.29 9.73
CA THR A 627 -0.66 -7.45 10.79
C THR A 627 -1.61 -7.33 11.97
N ILE A 628 -2.89 -7.04 11.72
CA ILE A 628 -3.89 -6.92 12.78
C ILE A 628 -4.06 -8.26 13.50
N ALA A 629 -4.08 -9.38 12.76
CA ALA A 629 -4.16 -10.71 13.33
C ALA A 629 -2.97 -11.01 14.26
N LEU A 630 -1.74 -10.76 13.80
CA LEU A 630 -0.52 -10.95 14.62
C LEU A 630 -0.48 -10.01 15.81
N ASP A 631 -0.84 -8.75 15.63
CA ASP A 631 -0.85 -7.74 16.69
C ASP A 631 -1.85 -8.11 17.79
N VAL A 632 -3.09 -8.47 17.44
CA VAL A 632 -4.14 -8.75 18.42
C VAL A 632 -3.93 -10.10 19.12
N THR A 633 -3.43 -11.11 18.41
CA THR A 633 -3.30 -12.47 18.95
C THR A 633 -1.91 -12.79 19.51
N VAL A 634 -0.84 -12.44 18.80
CA VAL A 634 0.53 -12.77 19.21
C VAL A 634 1.07 -11.69 20.12
N ILE A 635 0.95 -10.41 19.73
CA ILE A 635 1.51 -9.31 20.51
C ILE A 635 0.66 -9.06 21.76
N ARG A 636 -0.60 -8.64 21.61
CA ARG A 636 -1.43 -8.15 22.72
C ARG A 636 -1.85 -9.19 23.71
N LEU A 637 -2.20 -10.37 23.22
CA LEU A 637 -2.74 -11.41 24.07
C LEU A 637 -1.63 -12.22 24.78
N LEU A 638 -0.45 -12.33 24.16
CA LEU A 638 0.61 -13.23 24.64
C LEU A 638 1.89 -12.48 24.98
N LEU A 639 2.52 -11.84 23.99
CA LEU A 639 3.88 -11.33 24.13
C LEU A 639 3.98 -10.07 25.00
N ALA A 640 3.10 -9.07 24.80
CA ALA A 640 3.09 -7.85 25.60
C ALA A 640 2.79 -8.13 27.08
N PRO A 641 1.75 -8.90 27.46
CA PRO A 641 1.51 -9.23 28.87
C PRO A 641 2.64 -10.08 29.48
N ALA A 642 3.27 -10.97 28.72
CA ALA A 642 4.43 -11.74 29.19
C ALA A 642 5.62 -10.83 29.52
N LEU A 643 5.95 -9.88 28.65
CA LEU A 643 7.05 -8.93 28.85
C LEU A 643 6.74 -7.89 29.94
N MET A 644 5.47 -7.54 30.13
CA MET A 644 5.05 -6.72 31.26
C MET A 644 5.18 -7.50 32.57
N HIS A 645 4.78 -8.77 32.59
CA HIS A 645 4.93 -9.60 33.79
C HIS A 645 6.41 -9.79 34.17
N LEU A 646 7.30 -10.09 33.20
CA LEU A 646 8.75 -10.26 33.43
C LEU A 646 9.44 -9.01 33.97
N ALA A 647 9.01 -7.82 33.57
CA ALA A 647 9.62 -6.58 34.04
C ALA A 647 9.07 -6.07 35.38
N GLY A 648 7.92 -6.59 35.82
CA GLY A 648 7.34 -6.24 37.12
C GLY A 648 7.18 -4.73 37.33
N PRO A 649 7.61 -4.19 38.49
CA PRO A 649 7.53 -2.75 38.79
C PRO A 649 8.32 -1.85 37.82
N ALA A 650 9.34 -2.38 37.13
CA ALA A 650 10.16 -1.60 36.22
C ALA A 650 9.37 -1.06 35.00
N ASN A 651 8.20 -1.63 34.70
CA ASN A 651 7.30 -1.09 33.67
C ASN A 651 6.89 0.36 33.94
N TRP A 652 6.85 0.79 35.19
CA TRP A 652 6.39 2.13 35.55
C TRP A 652 7.54 3.07 35.93
N TRP A 653 8.77 2.67 35.59
CA TRP A 653 9.97 3.45 35.92
C TRP A 653 10.20 4.61 34.96
N SER A 654 10.56 5.76 35.52
CA SER A 654 11.15 6.88 34.79
C SER A 654 12.25 7.58 35.59
N PRO A 655 13.25 8.20 34.92
CA PRO A 655 14.29 9.00 35.58
C PRO A 655 13.70 10.17 36.38
N ALA A 656 14.29 10.48 37.53
CA ALA A 656 13.82 11.51 38.46
C ALA A 656 13.47 12.91 37.85
N PRO A 657 14.19 13.47 36.86
CA PRO A 657 13.78 14.74 36.24
C PRO A 657 12.53 14.59 35.36
N LEU A 658 12.39 13.47 34.64
CA LEU A 658 11.24 13.18 33.78
C LEU A 658 9.99 12.84 34.59
N ALA A 659 10.16 12.09 35.68
CA ALA A 659 9.08 11.82 36.64
C ALA A 659 8.52 13.10 37.26
N ARG A 660 9.40 14.06 37.61
CA ARG A 660 8.99 15.38 38.14
C ARG A 660 8.26 16.23 37.11
N TRP A 661 8.70 16.19 35.86
CA TRP A 661 8.00 16.87 34.77
C TRP A 661 6.61 16.27 34.53
N HIS A 662 6.50 14.94 34.46
CA HIS A 662 5.22 14.26 34.29
C HIS A 662 4.28 14.47 35.49
N ALA A 663 4.78 14.51 36.72
CA ALA A 663 3.93 14.83 37.88
C ALA A 663 3.29 16.23 37.81
N ARG A 664 3.94 17.18 37.09
CA ARG A 664 3.54 18.58 36.96
C ARG A 664 2.72 18.88 35.70
N TYR A 665 3.06 18.26 34.58
CA TYR A 665 2.44 18.50 33.25
C TYR A 665 1.81 17.26 32.63
N GLY A 666 2.02 16.08 33.23
CA GLY A 666 1.44 14.84 32.79
C GLY A 666 -0.07 14.86 32.95
N LEU A 667 -0.74 14.23 32.01
CA LEU A 667 -2.19 14.26 31.91
C LEU A 667 -2.78 13.39 33.02
N LYS A 668 -3.32 14.01 34.07
CA LYS A 668 -4.00 13.32 35.17
C LYS A 668 -5.43 12.99 34.76
N GLU A 669 -5.84 11.75 35.01
CA GLU A 669 -7.26 11.38 35.02
C GLU A 669 -7.84 12.01 36.29
N ALA A 670 -8.82 12.89 36.11
CA ALA A 670 -9.44 13.67 37.20
C ALA A 670 -10.59 12.90 37.83
#